data_AF-A0A3L8NW95-F1
#
_entry.id   AF-A0A3L8NW95-F1
#
_cell.length_a   1.000
_cell.length_b   1.000
_cell.length_c   1.000
_cell.angle_alpha   90.00
_cell.angle_beta   90.00
_cell.angle_gamma   90.00
#
_symmetry.space_group_name_H-M   'P 1'
#
loop_
_entity.id
_entity.type
_entity.pdbx_description
1 polymer ?
#
loop_
_entity_poly.entity_id
_entity_poly.type
_entity_poly.pdbx_seq_one_letter_code
_entity_poly.pdbx_strand_id
1 'polypeptide(L)'
;MTSRRVAVVGSGVSGLVAAWVLARDARVTLYEADDRLGGHADTHDVEVDEHTLAVDTGFIVHNERTYPTLLRLFDELGVVTQESDMSMSVRDEETGLEWAGALGARGLFPTSANLRNPRYLRMLVEIPRFHRMAKRALSGESDETLASFLARGRFSEFFTTYFMTPLVAAVWSADPDHALEYPARYLFTFLEHHGMLTVFGSPTWRTVAGGSREYVERVAKRLDEVRLSSPVSAIREHADGVDVTDPAGTTRYDAVVVATHPDQALRAIGEPTPLQRELLGAIPYAPNVARLHTDERLLPRAEGARASWNYLRRTSTDGRVLVSYDMTRLQRLRETGGRRYIVTLGGEDLIDPASVIATMHYAHPVYTPESVAAQRRLPELNSRRVAFAGAYHGWGFHEDGALSGLRAAEHLGGTWPERATRQVAPTPRIYATRITHARVEPLRNVFSYASHTWLVDLDDLPHYSGIAAPLLRRLARFEARDHVGDPALSLRANIDALLAEHGIHDVARVQMLAHPRTLGYVFNPISVFWCHREDHSLAAVVVEVHNTYGGRHAYVVHPDEHGRAIVDKELYVSPFNDTSGTYHVAVPLPGETVNVAVTLHREGRPPFTATMKGTAGAADARGVLRSSLRHPVVPLLGSLRIRIQGIKLWLRGLPVQPRPRKDG
;
A
#
# COMPACT_ATOMS: atom_id res chain seq x y z
N MET A 1 41.22 3.37 11.16
CA MET A 1 40.53 2.11 10.80
C MET A 1 40.21 2.21 9.32
N THR A 2 40.62 1.24 8.51
CA THR A 2 40.25 1.19 7.10
C THR A 2 38.74 1.06 6.99
N SER A 3 38.08 1.92 6.21
CA SER A 3 36.64 1.81 5.96
C SER A 3 36.35 0.46 5.30
N ARG A 4 35.35 -0.25 5.82
CA ARG A 4 34.86 -1.53 5.29
C ARG A 4 34.47 -1.35 3.82
N ARG A 5 34.87 -2.28 2.94
CA ARG A 5 34.58 -2.25 1.49
C ARG A 5 33.62 -3.36 1.12
N VAL A 6 32.50 -3.01 0.49
CA VAL A 6 31.50 -4.00 0.07
C VAL A 6 31.19 -3.83 -1.42
N ALA A 7 31.17 -4.94 -2.14
CA ALA A 7 30.71 -4.96 -3.53
C ALA A 7 29.22 -5.30 -3.59
N VAL A 8 28.51 -4.71 -4.54
CA VAL A 8 27.14 -5.10 -4.90
C VAL A 8 27.14 -5.41 -6.39
N VAL A 9 26.72 -6.62 -6.77
CA VAL A 9 26.74 -7.09 -8.16
C VAL A 9 25.32 -7.14 -8.69
N GLY A 10 25.02 -6.32 -9.69
CA GLY A 10 23.68 -6.10 -10.26
C GLY A 10 23.03 -4.85 -9.68
N SER A 11 22.51 -3.98 -10.55
CA SER A 11 21.89 -2.69 -10.19
C SER A 11 20.37 -2.66 -10.32
N GLY A 12 19.72 -3.82 -10.34
CA GLY A 12 18.27 -3.90 -10.13
C GLY A 12 17.87 -3.35 -8.75
N VAL A 13 16.56 -3.23 -8.50
CA VAL A 13 16.02 -2.71 -7.22
C VAL A 13 16.64 -3.37 -5.98
N SER A 14 16.94 -4.68 -6.04
CA SER A 14 17.63 -5.41 -4.97
C SER A 14 19.04 -4.89 -4.69
N GLY A 15 19.83 -4.70 -5.74
CA GLY A 15 21.19 -4.19 -5.61
C GLY A 15 21.19 -2.73 -5.18
N LEU A 16 20.28 -1.91 -5.72
CA LEU A 16 20.15 -0.50 -5.33
C LEU A 16 19.78 -0.34 -3.86
N VAL A 17 18.82 -1.12 -3.34
CA VAL A 17 18.48 -1.08 -1.91
C VAL A 17 19.64 -1.61 -1.06
N ALA A 18 20.28 -2.71 -1.45
CA ALA A 18 21.42 -3.22 -0.70
C ALA A 18 22.56 -2.19 -0.64
N ALA A 19 22.90 -1.57 -1.77
CA ALA A 19 23.91 -0.52 -1.87
C ALA A 19 23.54 0.71 -1.04
N TRP A 20 22.28 1.15 -1.11
CA TRP A 20 21.76 2.27 -0.30
C TRP A 20 21.98 2.03 1.20
N VAL A 21 21.66 0.83 1.67
CA VAL A 21 21.75 0.47 3.09
C VAL A 21 23.21 0.38 3.53
N LEU A 22 24.04 -0.35 2.77
CA LEU A 22 25.46 -0.57 3.08
C LEU A 22 26.31 0.71 2.97
N ALA A 23 25.93 1.66 2.12
CA ALA A 23 26.66 2.94 1.95
C ALA A 23 26.64 3.82 3.21
N ARG A 24 25.86 3.48 4.24
CA ARG A 24 25.80 4.20 5.51
C ARG A 24 27.04 3.98 6.38
N ASP A 25 27.65 2.80 6.32
CA ASP A 25 28.73 2.37 7.19
C ASP A 25 29.91 1.69 6.47
N ALA A 26 29.77 1.45 5.16
CA ALA A 26 30.81 0.89 4.30
C ALA A 26 30.98 1.71 3.02
N ARG A 27 32.17 1.63 2.43
CA ARG A 27 32.44 2.09 1.07
C ARG A 27 31.89 1.07 0.08
N VAL A 28 30.93 1.48 -0.74
CA VAL A 28 30.22 0.57 -1.67
C VAL A 28 30.68 0.76 -3.10
N THR A 29 31.00 -0.36 -3.77
CA THR A 29 31.18 -0.41 -5.23
C THR A 29 30.03 -1.20 -5.85
N LEU A 30 29.20 -0.53 -6.65
CA LEU A 30 28.10 -1.15 -7.40
C LEU A 30 28.57 -1.51 -8.81
N TYR A 31 28.42 -2.79 -9.16
CA TYR A 31 28.74 -3.34 -10.47
C TYR A 31 27.46 -3.57 -11.28
N GLU A 32 27.46 -3.14 -12.53
CA GLU A 32 26.40 -3.38 -13.50
C GLU A 32 26.99 -3.84 -14.83
N ALA A 33 26.40 -4.89 -15.40
CA ALA A 33 26.80 -5.45 -16.69
C ALA A 33 26.36 -4.56 -17.86
N ASP A 34 25.20 -3.92 -17.74
CA ASP A 34 24.66 -3.00 -18.74
C ASP A 34 25.33 -1.62 -18.67
N ASP A 35 25.11 -0.80 -19.70
CA ASP A 35 25.54 0.60 -19.77
C ASP A 35 24.61 1.57 -19.00
N ARG A 36 23.58 1.04 -18.33
CA ARG A 36 22.68 1.79 -17.44
C ARG A 36 22.41 1.06 -16.15
N LEU A 37 22.00 1.81 -15.13
CA LEU A 37 21.49 1.25 -13.89
C LEU A 37 19.99 0.94 -13.96
N GLY A 38 19.51 0.09 -13.05
CA GLY A 38 18.10 -0.06 -12.71
C GLY A 38 17.50 -1.42 -13.07
N GLY A 39 18.11 -2.17 -14.00
CA GLY A 39 17.54 -3.44 -14.48
C GLY A 39 16.10 -3.25 -14.95
N HIS A 40 15.13 -3.92 -14.33
CA HIS A 40 13.71 -3.75 -14.69
C HIS A 40 13.12 -2.37 -14.34
N ALA A 41 13.79 -1.52 -13.55
CA ALA A 41 13.46 -0.10 -13.50
C ALA A 41 14.07 0.57 -14.74
N ASP A 42 13.24 0.71 -15.77
CA ASP A 42 13.64 1.09 -17.12
C ASP A 42 12.71 2.18 -17.65
N THR A 43 13.28 3.36 -17.89
CA THR A 43 12.54 4.55 -18.35
C THR A 43 13.15 5.01 -19.66
N HIS A 44 12.31 5.22 -20.68
CA HIS A 44 12.68 5.66 -22.02
C HIS A 44 12.26 7.10 -22.25
N ASP A 45 13.14 7.91 -22.83
CA ASP A 45 12.81 9.27 -23.26
C ASP A 45 12.18 9.22 -24.65
N VAL A 46 10.95 9.74 -24.74
CA VAL A 46 10.19 9.79 -25.99
C VAL A 46 9.89 11.24 -26.33
N GLU A 47 10.45 11.71 -27.43
CA GLU A 47 10.24 13.07 -27.93
C GLU A 47 8.84 13.22 -28.54
N VAL A 48 8.07 14.20 -28.05
CA VAL A 48 6.71 14.53 -28.48
C VAL A 48 6.59 16.04 -28.60
N ASP A 49 6.55 16.54 -29.83
CA ASP A 49 6.55 17.97 -30.13
C ASP A 49 7.72 18.71 -29.42
N GLU A 50 7.44 19.56 -28.44
CA GLU A 50 8.43 20.30 -27.63
C GLU A 50 8.65 19.67 -26.23
N HIS A 51 8.13 18.46 -25.99
CA HIS A 51 8.17 17.76 -24.71
C HIS A 51 8.90 16.41 -24.82
N THR A 52 9.68 16.08 -23.79
CA THR A 52 10.21 14.72 -23.62
C THR A 52 9.38 13.99 -22.57
N LEU A 53 8.78 12.87 -22.95
CA LEU A 53 8.04 11.99 -22.05
C LEU A 53 8.97 10.91 -21.48
N ALA A 54 8.90 10.69 -20.18
CA ALA A 54 9.58 9.60 -19.50
C ALA A 54 8.64 8.39 -19.38
N VAL A 55 8.83 7.38 -20.24
CA VAL A 55 7.95 6.20 -20.33
C VAL A 55 8.61 4.99 -19.69
N ASP A 56 8.00 4.45 -18.64
CA ASP A 56 8.49 3.23 -17.99
C ASP A 56 8.08 1.98 -18.77
N THR A 57 8.99 1.01 -18.91
CA THR A 57 8.75 -0.20 -19.70
C THR A 57 8.90 -1.51 -18.92
N GLY A 58 9.43 -1.45 -17.70
CA GLY A 58 9.50 -2.60 -16.79
C GLY A 58 8.70 -2.35 -15.51
N PHE A 59 9.29 -1.68 -14.52
CA PHE A 59 8.60 -1.26 -13.31
C PHE A 59 7.79 0.02 -13.53
N ILE A 60 6.48 -0.11 -13.40
CA ILE A 60 5.54 0.96 -13.73
C ILE A 60 4.77 1.44 -12.49
N VAL A 61 4.31 0.50 -11.65
CA VAL A 61 3.36 0.81 -10.57
C VAL A 61 3.72 0.21 -9.22
N HIS A 62 3.29 0.88 -8.15
CA HIS A 62 3.34 0.42 -6.76
C HIS A 62 2.08 0.87 -6.00
N ASN A 63 1.94 0.48 -4.73
CA ASN A 63 0.90 0.97 -3.83
C ASN A 63 1.37 0.97 -2.37
N GLU A 64 0.65 1.67 -1.50
CA GLU A 64 1.03 1.84 -0.08
C GLU A 64 0.90 0.58 0.77
N ARG A 65 0.07 -0.38 0.35
CA ARG A 65 -0.18 -1.62 1.10
C ARG A 65 0.92 -2.65 0.88
N THR A 66 1.36 -2.82 -0.37
CA THR A 66 2.20 -3.95 -0.77
C THR A 66 3.63 -3.58 -1.14
N TYR A 67 4.04 -2.30 -0.99
CA TYR A 67 5.39 -1.82 -1.28
C TYR A 67 6.05 -1.01 -0.13
N PRO A 68 6.01 -1.47 1.14
CA PRO A 68 6.50 -0.69 2.27
C PRO A 68 8.02 -0.39 2.22
N THR A 69 8.84 -1.35 1.78
CA THR A 69 10.31 -1.17 1.72
C THR A 69 10.67 -0.19 0.61
N LEU A 70 10.07 -0.33 -0.57
CA LEU A 70 10.30 0.58 -1.69
C LEU A 70 9.84 2.01 -1.35
N LEU A 71 8.67 2.15 -0.72
CA LEU A 71 8.16 3.47 -0.31
C LEU A 71 9.00 4.12 0.78
N ARG A 72 9.62 3.31 1.66
CA ARG A 72 10.61 3.82 2.60
C ARG A 72 11.82 4.42 1.89
N LEU A 73 12.32 3.74 0.86
CA LEU A 73 13.40 4.26 0.02
C LEU A 73 12.96 5.55 -0.68
N PHE A 74 11.79 5.55 -1.32
CA PHE A 74 11.30 6.70 -2.08
C PHE A 74 11.20 7.97 -1.23
N ASP A 75 10.66 7.89 -0.03
CA ASP A 75 10.54 9.07 0.83
C ASP A 75 11.89 9.55 1.38
N GLU A 76 12.84 8.66 1.70
CA GLU A 76 14.21 9.09 2.05
C GLU A 76 14.93 9.79 0.88
N LEU A 77 14.63 9.38 -0.35
CA LEU A 77 15.15 9.97 -1.58
C LEU A 77 14.37 11.21 -2.04
N GLY A 78 13.17 11.47 -1.48
CA GLY A 78 12.26 12.50 -1.97
C GLY A 78 11.73 12.22 -3.39
N VAL A 79 11.47 10.94 -3.72
CA VAL A 79 10.88 10.52 -4.99
C VAL A 79 9.39 10.81 -4.97
N VAL A 80 8.92 11.57 -5.96
CA VAL A 80 7.51 11.94 -6.09
C VAL A 80 6.77 10.86 -6.87
N THR A 81 5.56 10.53 -6.41
CA THR A 81 4.69 9.54 -7.05
C THR A 81 3.31 10.14 -7.28
N GLN A 82 2.56 9.59 -8.22
CA GLN A 82 1.20 10.01 -8.56
C GLN A 82 0.29 8.80 -8.72
N GLU A 83 -1.02 8.98 -8.56
CA GLU A 83 -1.98 7.88 -8.77
C GLU A 83 -1.92 7.32 -10.19
N SER A 84 -2.15 6.01 -10.31
CA SER A 84 -2.18 5.24 -11.55
C SER A 84 -3.54 4.55 -11.72
N ASP A 85 -4.00 4.43 -12.96
CA ASP A 85 -5.08 3.51 -13.32
C ASP A 85 -4.50 2.09 -13.45
N MET A 86 -5.15 1.08 -12.88
CA MET A 86 -4.75 -0.33 -12.98
C MET A 86 -5.90 -1.23 -13.45
N SER A 87 -6.76 -0.68 -14.31
CA SER A 87 -7.80 -1.46 -14.98
C SER A 87 -7.19 -2.51 -15.91
N MET A 88 -7.86 -3.65 -16.01
CA MET A 88 -7.47 -4.75 -16.88
C MET A 88 -8.61 -5.17 -17.78
N SER A 89 -8.32 -5.43 -19.06
CA SER A 89 -9.26 -5.95 -20.04
C SER A 89 -8.84 -7.28 -20.62
N VAL A 90 -9.83 -8.02 -21.10
CA VAL A 90 -9.67 -9.24 -21.88
C VAL A 90 -10.39 -9.04 -23.21
N ARG A 91 -9.67 -9.26 -24.31
CA ARG A 91 -10.20 -9.30 -25.67
C ARG A 91 -9.90 -10.66 -26.29
N ASP A 92 -10.84 -11.16 -27.06
CA ASP A 92 -10.68 -12.36 -27.89
C ASP A 92 -11.24 -12.11 -29.28
N GLU A 93 -10.40 -12.29 -30.30
CA GLU A 93 -10.79 -12.05 -31.69
C GLU A 93 -11.72 -13.13 -32.24
N GLU A 94 -11.60 -14.37 -31.75
CA GLU A 94 -12.35 -15.52 -32.27
C GLU A 94 -13.83 -15.45 -31.84
N THR A 95 -14.06 -15.16 -30.56
CA THR A 95 -15.43 -15.05 -30.01
C THR A 95 -15.99 -13.63 -30.10
N GLY A 96 -15.14 -12.62 -30.37
CA GLY A 96 -15.49 -11.21 -30.31
C GLY A 96 -15.77 -10.71 -28.89
N LEU A 97 -15.40 -11.48 -27.85
CA LEU A 97 -15.59 -11.08 -26.46
C LEU A 97 -14.60 -9.97 -26.09
N GLU A 98 -15.13 -8.87 -25.56
CA GLU A 98 -14.35 -7.80 -24.94
C GLU A 98 -14.99 -7.42 -23.61
N TRP A 99 -14.20 -7.29 -22.55
CA TRP A 99 -14.64 -6.75 -21.26
C TRP A 99 -13.45 -6.24 -20.45
N ALA A 100 -13.72 -5.34 -19.50
CA ALA A 100 -12.73 -4.81 -18.57
C ALA A 100 -13.24 -4.83 -17.13
N GLY A 101 -12.38 -5.30 -16.23
CA GLY A 101 -12.54 -5.16 -14.79
C GLY A 101 -12.24 -3.74 -14.33
N ALA A 102 -12.72 -3.38 -13.13
CA ALA A 102 -12.47 -2.08 -12.47
C ALA A 102 -12.95 -0.80 -13.20
N LEU A 103 -13.58 -0.91 -14.38
CA LEU A 103 -14.20 0.22 -15.11
C LEU A 103 -15.73 0.28 -14.96
N GLY A 104 -16.28 -0.39 -13.94
CA GLY A 104 -17.71 -0.43 -13.65
C GLY A 104 -18.54 -1.05 -14.78
N ALA A 105 -19.82 -0.65 -14.86
CA ALA A 105 -20.76 -1.23 -15.83
C ALA A 105 -20.33 -1.02 -17.30
N ARG A 106 -19.66 0.09 -17.62
CA ARG A 106 -19.15 0.38 -18.97
C ARG A 106 -18.03 -0.58 -19.38
N GLY A 107 -17.20 -1.01 -18.43
CA GLY A 107 -16.16 -2.03 -18.65
C GLY A 107 -16.70 -3.45 -18.73
N LEU A 108 -17.67 -3.80 -17.89
CA LEU A 108 -18.27 -5.14 -17.89
C LEU A 108 -19.20 -5.38 -19.09
N PHE A 109 -19.87 -4.33 -19.57
CA PHE A 109 -20.80 -4.42 -20.71
C PHE A 109 -20.46 -3.36 -21.77
N PRO A 110 -19.27 -3.47 -22.39
CA PRO A 110 -18.81 -2.48 -23.37
C PRO A 110 -19.61 -2.57 -24.67
N THR A 111 -20.25 -3.71 -24.95
CA THR A 111 -21.17 -3.91 -26.06
C THR A 111 -22.45 -4.61 -25.62
N SER A 112 -23.53 -4.49 -26.39
CA SER A 112 -24.78 -5.22 -26.13
C SER A 112 -24.64 -6.74 -26.30
N ALA A 113 -23.60 -7.23 -26.99
CA ALA A 113 -23.36 -8.65 -27.17
C ALA A 113 -23.00 -9.34 -25.84
N ASN A 114 -22.30 -8.63 -24.94
CA ASN A 114 -21.98 -9.13 -23.59
C ASN A 114 -23.25 -9.50 -22.81
N LEU A 115 -24.29 -8.65 -22.86
CA LEU A 115 -25.57 -8.87 -22.17
C LEU A 115 -26.36 -10.07 -22.73
N ARG A 116 -26.09 -10.46 -23.98
CA ARG A 116 -26.75 -11.60 -24.65
C ARG A 116 -25.95 -12.89 -24.56
N ASN A 117 -24.75 -12.86 -23.96
CA ASN A 117 -23.89 -14.02 -23.84
C ASN A 117 -24.09 -14.72 -22.48
N PRO A 118 -24.87 -15.83 -22.41
CA PRO A 118 -25.16 -16.49 -21.13
C PRO A 118 -23.92 -17.10 -20.46
N ARG A 119 -22.90 -17.49 -21.24
CA ARG A 119 -21.63 -18.02 -20.69
C ARG A 119 -20.85 -16.90 -19.99
N TYR A 120 -20.82 -15.71 -20.58
CA TYR A 120 -20.22 -14.52 -19.98
C TYR A 120 -20.94 -14.09 -18.70
N LEU A 121 -22.28 -14.02 -18.71
CA LEU A 121 -23.05 -13.67 -17.51
C LEU A 121 -22.85 -14.69 -16.38
N ARG A 122 -22.76 -15.98 -16.71
CA ARG A 122 -22.42 -17.03 -15.75
C ARG A 122 -21.04 -16.80 -15.12
N MET A 123 -20.03 -16.49 -15.93
CA MET A 123 -18.67 -16.18 -15.44
C MET A 123 -18.67 -15.06 -14.40
N LEU A 124 -19.43 -13.98 -14.63
CA LEU A 124 -19.53 -12.87 -13.67
C LEU A 124 -20.08 -13.31 -12.30
N VAL A 125 -21.02 -14.27 -12.28
CA VAL A 125 -21.56 -14.84 -11.03
C VAL A 125 -20.57 -15.83 -10.39
N GLU A 126 -19.69 -16.44 -11.19
CA GLU A 126 -18.63 -17.33 -10.70
C GLU A 126 -17.49 -16.57 -9.99
N ILE A 127 -17.20 -15.33 -10.37
CA ILE A 127 -16.11 -14.52 -9.76
C ILE A 127 -16.28 -14.36 -8.23
N PRO A 128 -17.42 -13.89 -7.67
CA PRO A 128 -17.59 -13.82 -6.22
C PRO A 128 -17.51 -15.20 -5.53
N ARG A 129 -17.92 -16.27 -6.21
CA ARG A 129 -17.79 -17.64 -5.70
C ARG A 129 -16.32 -18.04 -5.63
N PHE A 130 -15.54 -17.75 -6.67
CA PHE A 130 -14.09 -17.95 -6.68
C PHE A 130 -13.41 -17.22 -5.53
N HIS A 131 -13.68 -15.92 -5.35
CA HIS A 131 -13.11 -15.14 -4.25
C HIS A 131 -13.35 -15.78 -2.88
N ARG A 132 -14.61 -16.20 -2.59
CA ARG A 132 -14.93 -16.86 -1.31
C ARG A 132 -14.20 -18.20 -1.14
N MET A 133 -14.07 -18.98 -2.22
CA MET A 133 -13.39 -20.27 -2.17
C MET A 133 -11.87 -20.10 -2.02
N ALA A 134 -11.27 -19.15 -2.74
CA ALA A 134 -9.85 -18.83 -2.66
C ALA A 134 -9.47 -18.36 -1.26
N LYS A 135 -10.26 -17.46 -0.65
CA LYS A 135 -10.05 -17.02 0.75
C LYS A 135 -10.10 -18.15 1.76
N ARG A 136 -11.00 -19.12 1.57
CA ARG A 136 -11.07 -20.33 2.43
C ARG A 136 -9.86 -21.25 2.25
N ALA A 137 -9.30 -21.32 1.05
CA ALA A 137 -8.11 -22.12 0.80
C ALA A 137 -6.86 -21.56 1.51
N LEU A 138 -6.83 -20.26 1.85
CA LEU A 138 -5.76 -19.65 2.61
C LEU A 138 -5.63 -20.17 4.05
N SER A 139 -6.64 -20.84 4.61
CA SER A 139 -6.54 -21.44 5.95
C SER A 139 -6.05 -22.90 5.95
N GLY A 140 -5.85 -23.53 4.79
CA GLY A 140 -5.45 -24.95 4.69
C GLY A 140 -4.08 -25.16 4.05
N GLU A 141 -3.41 -26.29 4.33
CA GLU A 141 -2.02 -26.55 3.91
C GLU A 141 -1.87 -27.22 2.53
N SER A 142 -2.82 -27.03 1.61
CA SER A 142 -2.79 -27.73 0.32
C SER A 142 -1.88 -27.07 -0.70
N ASP A 143 -1.01 -27.88 -1.32
CA ASP A 143 -0.18 -27.53 -2.49
C ASP A 143 -0.85 -27.92 -3.83
N GLU A 144 -2.19 -27.98 -3.89
CA GLU A 144 -2.89 -28.29 -5.14
C GLU A 144 -2.65 -27.23 -6.23
N THR A 145 -2.66 -27.64 -7.49
CA THR A 145 -2.56 -26.74 -8.63
C THR A 145 -3.84 -25.93 -8.82
N LEU A 146 -3.75 -24.78 -9.48
CA LEU A 146 -4.92 -23.97 -9.83
C LEU A 146 -5.94 -24.78 -10.65
N ALA A 147 -5.48 -25.62 -11.59
CA ALA A 147 -6.35 -26.54 -12.34
C ALA A 147 -7.20 -27.43 -11.41
N SER A 148 -6.55 -28.07 -10.44
CA SER A 148 -7.20 -28.99 -9.48
C SER A 148 -8.21 -28.26 -8.61
N PHE A 149 -7.84 -27.07 -8.12
CA PHE A 149 -8.75 -26.21 -7.35
C PHE A 149 -9.99 -25.81 -8.16
N LEU A 150 -9.82 -25.41 -9.42
CA LEU A 150 -10.93 -24.98 -10.28
C LEU A 150 -11.86 -26.14 -10.64
N ALA A 151 -11.31 -27.33 -10.91
CA ALA A 151 -12.07 -28.55 -11.14
C ALA A 151 -12.90 -28.94 -9.90
N ARG A 152 -12.27 -28.92 -8.72
CA ARG A 152 -12.94 -29.20 -7.43
C ARG A 152 -14.06 -28.22 -7.13
N GLY A 153 -13.86 -26.94 -7.48
CA GLY A 153 -14.89 -25.90 -7.38
C GLY A 153 -15.97 -25.93 -8.46
N ARG A 154 -15.84 -26.83 -9.46
CA ARG A 154 -16.73 -26.91 -10.63
C ARG A 154 -16.90 -25.55 -11.30
N PHE A 155 -15.78 -24.85 -11.53
CA PHE A 155 -15.78 -23.63 -12.34
C PHE A 155 -15.93 -23.99 -13.82
N SER A 156 -16.66 -23.15 -14.55
CA SER A 156 -16.83 -23.38 -15.99
C SER A 156 -15.52 -23.19 -16.75
N GLU A 157 -15.35 -23.91 -17.85
CA GLU A 157 -14.23 -23.71 -18.78
C GLU A 157 -14.17 -22.24 -19.24
N PHE A 158 -15.33 -21.61 -19.49
CA PHE A 158 -15.40 -20.21 -19.86
C PHE A 158 -14.80 -19.29 -18.78
N PHE A 159 -15.06 -19.55 -17.49
CA PHE A 159 -14.43 -18.82 -16.39
C PHE A 159 -12.92 -19.05 -16.35
N THR A 160 -12.46 -20.28 -16.54
CA THR A 160 -11.03 -20.58 -16.60
C THR A 160 -10.35 -19.80 -17.73
N THR A 161 -10.89 -19.89 -18.95
CA THR A 161 -10.31 -19.29 -20.16
C THR A 161 -10.35 -17.76 -20.17
N TYR A 162 -11.44 -17.14 -19.71
CA TYR A 162 -11.67 -15.69 -19.88
C TYR A 162 -11.50 -14.87 -18.60
N PHE A 163 -11.26 -15.50 -17.45
CA PHE A 163 -10.97 -14.81 -16.20
C PHE A 163 -9.67 -15.30 -15.55
N MET A 164 -9.53 -16.60 -15.28
CA MET A 164 -8.37 -17.11 -14.52
C MET A 164 -7.07 -17.12 -15.31
N THR A 165 -7.07 -17.68 -16.52
CA THR A 165 -5.87 -17.72 -17.36
C THR A 165 -5.35 -16.31 -17.68
N PRO A 166 -6.19 -15.34 -18.13
CA PRO A 166 -5.73 -13.97 -18.34
C PRO A 166 -5.17 -13.32 -17.09
N LEU A 167 -5.80 -13.50 -15.93
CA LEU A 167 -5.34 -12.95 -14.66
C LEU A 167 -3.92 -13.42 -14.32
N VAL A 168 -3.66 -14.72 -14.40
CA VAL A 168 -2.32 -15.28 -14.09
C VAL A 168 -1.31 -14.89 -15.16
N ALA A 169 -1.66 -15.08 -16.44
CA ALA A 169 -0.75 -14.81 -17.56
C ALA A 169 -0.34 -13.33 -17.59
N ALA A 170 -1.27 -12.39 -17.39
CA ALA A 170 -0.94 -10.97 -17.41
C ALA A 170 -0.12 -10.52 -16.19
N VAL A 171 -0.41 -11.04 -15.00
CA VAL A 171 0.29 -10.64 -13.76
C VAL A 171 1.75 -11.10 -13.75
N TRP A 172 2.03 -12.32 -14.24
CA TRP A 172 3.39 -12.88 -14.24
C TRP A 172 4.07 -12.89 -15.61
N SER A 173 3.45 -12.29 -16.62
CA SER A 173 3.90 -12.39 -18.02
C SER A 173 4.21 -13.83 -18.43
N ALA A 174 3.39 -14.77 -17.95
CA ALA A 174 3.62 -16.20 -18.03
C ALA A 174 2.87 -16.82 -19.21
N ASP A 175 3.38 -17.95 -19.71
CA ASP A 175 2.70 -18.75 -20.73
C ASP A 175 1.27 -19.09 -20.27
N PRO A 176 0.23 -18.67 -21.02
CA PRO A 176 -1.16 -19.00 -20.73
C PRO A 176 -1.42 -20.50 -20.61
N ASP A 177 -0.65 -21.34 -21.32
CA ASP A 177 -0.83 -22.80 -21.31
C ASP A 177 -0.37 -23.43 -19.97
N HIS A 178 0.60 -22.81 -19.29
CA HIS A 178 1.10 -23.24 -17.97
C HIS A 178 0.48 -22.46 -16.80
N ALA A 179 -0.36 -21.45 -17.05
CA ALA A 179 -0.97 -20.62 -16.02
C ALA A 179 -1.74 -21.41 -14.95
N LEU A 180 -2.31 -22.57 -15.31
CA LEU A 180 -3.10 -23.41 -14.39
C LEU A 180 -2.26 -24.37 -13.55
N GLU A 181 -0.96 -24.50 -13.82
CA GLU A 181 -0.01 -25.31 -13.03
C GLU A 181 0.45 -24.60 -11.76
N TYR A 182 0.18 -23.29 -11.66
CA TYR A 182 0.54 -22.48 -10.50
C TYR A 182 0.02 -23.09 -9.18
N PRO A 183 0.83 -23.09 -8.10
CA PRO A 183 0.37 -23.50 -6.78
C PRO A 183 -0.76 -22.58 -6.30
N ALA A 184 -1.96 -23.15 -6.09
CA ALA A 184 -3.18 -22.37 -5.87
C ALA A 184 -3.08 -21.48 -4.61
N ARG A 185 -2.57 -22.02 -3.50
CA ARG A 185 -2.40 -21.27 -2.25
C ARG A 185 -1.42 -20.10 -2.40
N TYR A 186 -0.31 -20.29 -3.12
CA TYR A 186 0.68 -19.25 -3.36
C TYR A 186 0.08 -18.10 -4.17
N LEU A 187 -0.65 -18.43 -5.24
CA LEU A 187 -1.44 -17.48 -6.03
C LEU A 187 -2.47 -16.74 -5.17
N PHE A 188 -3.27 -17.43 -4.36
CA PHE A 188 -4.31 -16.78 -3.57
C PHE A 188 -3.74 -15.88 -2.48
N THR A 189 -2.58 -16.24 -1.93
CA THR A 189 -1.87 -15.40 -0.94
C THR A 189 -1.47 -14.09 -1.61
N PHE A 190 -0.94 -14.16 -2.83
CA PHE A 190 -0.65 -12.98 -3.63
C PHE A 190 -1.92 -12.15 -3.90
N LEU A 191 -2.99 -12.78 -4.40
CA LEU A 191 -4.22 -12.07 -4.74
C LEU A 191 -4.87 -11.39 -3.51
N GLU A 192 -4.85 -12.03 -2.34
CA GLU A 192 -5.37 -11.41 -1.10
C GLU A 192 -4.50 -10.24 -0.65
N HIS A 193 -3.17 -10.42 -0.69
CA HIS A 193 -2.21 -9.38 -0.31
C HIS A 193 -2.39 -8.13 -1.18
N HIS A 194 -2.69 -8.31 -2.47
CA HIS A 194 -2.89 -7.23 -3.44
C HIS A 194 -4.34 -6.74 -3.55
N GLY A 195 -5.27 -7.25 -2.73
CA GLY A 195 -6.68 -6.84 -2.75
C GLY A 195 -7.41 -7.21 -4.05
N MET A 196 -7.01 -8.32 -4.68
CA MET A 196 -7.58 -8.88 -5.91
C MET A 196 -8.57 -10.03 -5.65
N LEU A 197 -8.75 -10.47 -4.40
CA LEU A 197 -9.83 -11.39 -4.00
C LEU A 197 -11.10 -10.66 -3.48
N THR A 198 -11.24 -9.37 -3.81
CA THR A 198 -12.42 -8.57 -3.50
C THR A 198 -12.89 -7.82 -4.74
N VAL A 199 -14.17 -7.44 -4.76
CA VAL A 199 -14.75 -6.64 -5.86
C VAL A 199 -14.58 -5.14 -5.59
N PHE A 200 -14.40 -4.77 -4.33
CA PHE A 200 -14.20 -3.39 -3.87
C PHE A 200 -13.02 -3.34 -2.89
N GLY A 201 -12.47 -2.14 -2.67
CA GLY A 201 -11.40 -1.93 -1.69
C GLY A 201 -10.01 -2.37 -2.15
N SER A 202 -9.76 -2.43 -3.46
CA SER A 202 -8.41 -2.63 -3.98
C SER A 202 -7.52 -1.42 -3.63
N PRO A 203 -6.22 -1.62 -3.38
CA PRO A 203 -5.30 -0.52 -3.10
C PRO A 203 -5.30 0.55 -4.18
N THR A 204 -5.08 1.80 -3.80
CA THR A 204 -4.83 2.87 -4.76
C THR A 204 -3.44 2.69 -5.34
N TRP A 205 -3.37 2.43 -6.65
CA TRP A 205 -2.11 2.27 -7.36
C TRP A 205 -1.49 3.62 -7.69
N ARG A 206 -0.16 3.63 -7.75
CA ARG A 206 0.66 4.81 -7.98
C ARG A 206 1.80 4.47 -8.92
N THR A 207 2.37 5.48 -9.56
CA THR A 207 3.54 5.40 -10.44
C THR A 207 4.51 6.53 -10.10
N VAL A 208 5.79 6.39 -10.45
CA VAL A 208 6.82 7.39 -10.18
C VAL A 208 6.68 8.54 -11.17
N ALA A 209 6.55 9.77 -10.67
CA ALA A 209 6.51 10.95 -11.52
C ALA A 209 7.92 11.19 -12.10
N GLY A 210 8.03 11.27 -13.43
CA GLY A 210 9.33 11.33 -14.12
C GLY A 210 9.95 9.96 -14.44
N GLY A 211 9.24 8.87 -14.10
CA GLY A 211 9.68 7.50 -14.38
C GLY A 211 10.55 6.89 -13.29
N SER A 212 10.64 5.57 -13.31
CA SER A 212 11.38 4.78 -12.33
C SER A 212 12.88 5.12 -12.23
N ARG A 213 13.48 5.68 -13.29
CA ARG A 213 14.87 6.20 -13.27
C ARG A 213 15.13 7.19 -12.12
N GLU A 214 14.11 7.92 -11.67
CA GLU A 214 14.25 8.96 -10.65
C GLU A 214 14.84 8.42 -9.34
N TYR A 215 14.39 7.26 -8.86
CA TYR A 215 14.95 6.68 -7.64
C TYR A 215 16.32 6.06 -7.91
N VAL A 216 16.52 5.44 -9.08
CA VAL A 216 17.78 4.81 -9.49
C VAL A 216 18.91 5.83 -9.47
N GLU A 217 18.72 6.96 -10.12
CA GLU A 217 19.72 8.04 -10.16
C GLU A 217 20.01 8.64 -8.79
N ARG A 218 18.98 8.80 -7.94
CA ARG A 218 19.16 9.36 -6.59
C ARG A 218 19.94 8.42 -5.68
N VAL A 219 19.74 7.10 -5.80
CA VAL A 219 20.58 6.11 -5.11
C VAL A 219 22.01 6.22 -5.63
N ALA A 220 22.20 6.17 -6.95
CA ALA A 220 23.53 6.19 -7.57
C ALA A 220 24.37 7.42 -7.15
N LYS A 221 23.74 8.59 -7.06
CA LYS A 221 24.37 9.85 -6.60
C LYS A 221 24.90 9.82 -5.16
N ARG A 222 24.53 8.81 -4.36
CA ARG A 222 24.98 8.64 -2.96
C ARG A 222 25.99 7.51 -2.78
N LEU A 223 26.31 6.76 -3.83
CA LEU A 223 27.29 5.67 -3.76
C LEU A 223 28.70 6.20 -4.03
N ASP A 224 29.70 5.58 -3.41
CA ASP A 224 31.12 5.95 -3.60
C ASP A 224 31.63 5.63 -5.00
N GLU A 225 31.19 4.50 -5.55
CA GLU A 225 31.67 3.98 -6.84
C GLU A 225 30.57 3.19 -7.55
N VAL A 226 30.34 3.56 -8.81
CA VAL A 226 29.42 2.87 -9.73
C VAL A 226 30.22 2.47 -10.96
N ARG A 227 30.16 1.19 -11.34
CA ARG A 227 30.83 0.61 -12.50
C ARG A 227 29.81 0.03 -13.46
N LEU A 228 29.52 0.78 -14.52
CA LEU A 228 28.71 0.36 -15.66
C LEU A 228 29.55 -0.46 -16.65
N SER A 229 28.89 -1.23 -17.51
CA SER A 229 29.54 -2.06 -18.51
C SER A 229 30.64 -2.96 -17.93
N SER A 230 30.46 -3.41 -16.69
CA SER A 230 31.44 -4.16 -15.89
C SER A 230 30.87 -5.50 -15.44
N PRO A 231 30.58 -6.42 -16.38
CA PRO A 231 30.01 -7.71 -16.05
C PRO A 231 30.96 -8.51 -15.16
N VAL A 232 30.50 -8.86 -13.97
CA VAL A 232 31.27 -9.69 -13.03
C VAL A 232 31.30 -11.12 -13.55
N SER A 233 32.51 -11.65 -13.74
CA SER A 233 32.78 -12.98 -14.29
C SER A 233 33.20 -14.01 -13.24
N ALA A 234 33.69 -13.57 -12.08
CA ALA A 234 34.02 -14.47 -10.98
C ALA A 234 33.86 -13.78 -9.62
N ILE A 235 33.29 -14.51 -8.66
CA ILE A 235 33.20 -14.20 -7.24
C ILE A 235 33.80 -15.38 -6.48
N ARG A 236 34.86 -15.13 -5.72
CA ARG A 236 35.55 -16.15 -4.91
C ARG A 236 35.61 -15.72 -3.45
N GLU A 237 34.91 -16.45 -2.59
CA GLU A 237 34.97 -16.24 -1.14
C GLU A 237 36.24 -16.88 -0.56
N HIS A 238 36.89 -16.16 0.34
CA HIS A 238 38.08 -16.60 1.08
C HIS A 238 37.89 -16.40 2.59
N ALA A 239 38.85 -16.89 3.38
CA ALA A 239 38.76 -16.84 4.84
C ALA A 239 38.71 -15.41 5.42
N ASP A 240 39.25 -14.43 4.69
CA ASP A 240 39.44 -13.03 5.11
C ASP A 240 38.79 -11.99 4.18
N GLY A 241 38.04 -12.41 3.15
CA GLY A 241 37.39 -11.48 2.22
C GLY A 241 36.83 -12.18 0.97
N VAL A 242 36.45 -11.40 -0.04
CA VAL A 242 35.88 -11.89 -1.31
C VAL A 242 36.55 -11.19 -2.47
N ASP A 243 36.96 -11.96 -3.48
CA ASP A 243 37.49 -11.43 -4.73
C ASP A 243 36.36 -11.34 -5.77
N VAL A 244 36.24 -10.18 -6.40
CA VAL A 244 35.30 -9.93 -7.51
C VAL A 244 36.10 -9.60 -8.76
N THR A 245 35.88 -10.34 -9.85
CA THR A 245 36.57 -10.16 -11.13
C THR A 245 35.62 -9.60 -12.18
N ASP A 246 35.98 -8.44 -12.75
CA ASP A 246 35.33 -7.78 -13.89
C ASP A 246 36.35 -7.69 -15.06
N PRO A 247 36.02 -7.07 -16.21
CA PRO A 247 36.98 -6.90 -17.31
C PRO A 247 38.21 -6.04 -16.97
N ALA A 248 38.15 -5.21 -15.93
CA ALA A 248 39.27 -4.38 -15.49
C ALA A 248 40.24 -5.13 -14.56
N GLY A 249 39.80 -6.25 -13.97
CA GLY A 249 40.61 -7.17 -13.20
C GLY A 249 39.94 -7.66 -11.93
N THR A 250 40.73 -8.18 -10.99
CA THR A 250 40.23 -8.69 -9.71
C THR A 250 40.40 -7.65 -8.61
N THR A 251 39.31 -7.36 -7.88
CA THR A 251 39.31 -6.46 -6.72
C THR A 251 38.86 -7.21 -5.47
N ARG A 252 39.58 -7.02 -4.36
CA ARG A 252 39.27 -7.57 -3.04
C ARG A 252 38.27 -6.70 -2.27
N TYR A 253 37.27 -7.33 -1.65
CA TYR A 253 36.26 -6.73 -0.78
C TYR A 253 36.15 -7.50 0.54
N ASP A 254 35.57 -6.88 1.56
CA ASP A 254 35.26 -7.56 2.84
C ASP A 254 34.02 -8.47 2.70
N ALA A 255 33.07 -8.06 1.88
CA ALA A 255 31.83 -8.78 1.57
C ALA A 255 31.27 -8.40 0.19
N VAL A 256 30.33 -9.19 -0.31
CA VAL A 256 29.61 -8.96 -1.58
C VAL A 256 28.13 -9.30 -1.44
N VAL A 257 27.27 -8.46 -2.02
CA VAL A 257 25.88 -8.80 -2.32
C VAL A 257 25.77 -9.21 -3.79
N VAL A 258 25.23 -10.39 -4.05
CA VAL A 258 24.92 -10.89 -5.39
C VAL A 258 23.44 -10.63 -5.66
N ALA A 259 23.15 -9.56 -6.41
CA ALA A 259 21.80 -9.05 -6.70
C ALA A 259 21.41 -9.26 -8.18
N THR A 260 21.78 -10.41 -8.74
CA THR A 260 21.52 -10.81 -10.14
C THR A 260 20.48 -11.93 -10.23
N HIS A 261 20.05 -12.30 -11.43
CA HIS A 261 19.20 -13.48 -11.60
C HIS A 261 19.95 -14.76 -11.18
N PRO A 262 19.26 -15.83 -10.72
CA PRO A 262 19.90 -17.06 -10.23
C PRO A 262 20.88 -17.70 -11.21
N ASP A 263 20.55 -17.71 -12.51
CA ASP A 263 21.42 -18.23 -13.57
C ASP A 263 22.69 -17.37 -13.77
N GLN A 264 22.54 -16.05 -13.69
CA GLN A 264 23.65 -15.09 -13.73
C GLN A 264 24.53 -15.24 -12.48
N ALA A 265 23.93 -15.38 -11.30
CA ALA A 265 24.64 -15.62 -10.04
C ALA A 265 25.46 -16.92 -10.10
N LEU A 266 24.89 -18.02 -10.61
CA LEU A 266 25.60 -19.28 -10.80
C LEU A 266 26.79 -19.17 -11.76
N ARG A 267 26.67 -18.37 -12.82
CA ARG A 267 27.79 -18.11 -13.75
C ARG A 267 28.88 -17.24 -13.12
N ALA A 268 28.50 -16.31 -12.24
CA ALA A 268 29.42 -15.39 -11.58
C ALA A 268 30.14 -16.03 -10.38
N ILE A 269 29.58 -17.04 -9.70
CA ILE A 269 30.27 -17.74 -8.61
C ILE A 269 31.37 -18.61 -9.21
N GLY A 270 32.62 -18.39 -8.83
CA GLY A 270 33.76 -19.09 -9.43
C GLY A 270 33.75 -20.62 -9.19
N GLU A 271 33.28 -21.04 -8.01
CA GLU A 271 33.16 -22.46 -7.62
C GLU A 271 31.85 -22.67 -6.85
N PRO A 272 30.70 -22.84 -7.52
CA PRO A 272 29.41 -22.93 -6.84
C PRO A 272 29.28 -24.25 -6.07
N THR A 273 28.88 -24.14 -4.80
CA THR A 273 28.63 -25.29 -3.92
C THR A 273 27.46 -26.15 -4.42
N PRO A 274 27.33 -27.42 -3.99
CA PRO A 274 26.18 -28.25 -4.34
C PRO A 274 24.84 -27.58 -4.02
N LEU A 275 24.74 -26.94 -2.84
CA LEU A 275 23.54 -26.24 -2.41
C LEU A 275 23.23 -25.02 -3.30
N GLN A 276 24.24 -24.24 -3.69
CA GLN A 276 24.04 -23.11 -4.60
C GLN A 276 23.51 -23.58 -5.97
N ARG A 277 24.06 -24.67 -6.52
CA ARG A 277 23.58 -25.25 -7.79
C ARG A 277 22.15 -25.76 -7.68
N GLU A 278 21.82 -26.44 -6.58
CA GLU A 278 20.48 -26.96 -6.29
C GLU A 278 19.46 -25.82 -6.23
N LEU A 279 19.66 -24.84 -5.35
CA LEU A 279 18.65 -23.83 -5.07
C LEU A 279 18.53 -22.77 -6.18
N LEU A 280 19.65 -22.28 -6.71
CA LEU A 280 19.62 -21.28 -7.78
C LEU A 280 19.21 -21.91 -9.13
N GLY A 281 19.57 -23.17 -9.37
CA GLY A 281 19.19 -23.90 -10.58
C GLY A 281 17.70 -24.28 -10.64
N ALA A 282 17.02 -24.33 -9.49
CA ALA A 282 15.60 -24.63 -9.40
C ALA A 282 14.68 -23.44 -9.70
N ILE A 283 15.22 -22.26 -10.00
CA ILE A 283 14.45 -21.03 -10.27
C ILE A 283 14.74 -20.55 -11.70
N PRO A 284 14.10 -21.16 -12.71
CA PRO A 284 14.31 -20.78 -14.10
C PRO A 284 13.69 -19.41 -14.41
N TYR A 285 14.26 -18.73 -15.39
CA TYR A 285 13.77 -17.46 -15.92
C TYR A 285 13.35 -17.62 -17.38
N ALA A 286 12.21 -17.03 -17.72
CA ALA A 286 11.69 -17.01 -19.09
C ALA A 286 11.96 -15.64 -19.74
N PRO A 287 12.61 -15.60 -20.92
CA PRO A 287 12.84 -14.35 -21.64
C PRO A 287 11.52 -13.81 -22.22
N ASN A 288 11.34 -12.50 -22.14
CA ASN A 288 10.19 -11.78 -22.68
C ASN A 288 10.68 -10.57 -23.49
N VAL A 289 10.19 -10.45 -24.72
CA VAL A 289 10.45 -9.28 -25.57
C VAL A 289 9.32 -8.28 -25.36
N ALA A 290 9.68 -7.08 -24.94
CA ALA A 290 8.77 -5.94 -24.80
C ALA A 290 9.04 -4.94 -25.92
N ARG A 291 7.99 -4.35 -26.49
CA ARG A 291 8.11 -3.25 -27.46
C ARG A 291 7.32 -2.05 -27.00
N LEU A 292 8.00 -0.91 -26.91
CA LEU A 292 7.35 0.40 -26.78
C LEU A 292 6.99 0.90 -28.18
N HIS A 293 5.71 1.20 -28.42
CA HIS A 293 5.19 1.62 -29.72
C HIS A 293 3.94 2.50 -29.57
N THR A 294 3.37 2.92 -30.70
CA THR A 294 2.13 3.71 -30.74
C THR A 294 0.99 3.06 -31.52
N ASP A 295 1.15 1.80 -31.93
CA ASP A 295 0.09 1.01 -32.58
C ASP A 295 -1.03 0.61 -31.61
N GLU A 296 -2.22 1.17 -31.79
CA GLU A 296 -3.40 0.89 -30.96
C GLU A 296 -4.19 -0.35 -31.37
N ARG A 297 -3.84 -1.05 -32.46
CA ARG A 297 -4.64 -2.19 -32.99
C ARG A 297 -4.78 -3.35 -32.01
N LEU A 298 -3.83 -3.47 -31.08
CA LEU A 298 -3.81 -4.49 -30.03
C LEU A 298 -4.67 -4.13 -28.80
N LEU A 299 -5.11 -2.87 -28.67
CA LEU A 299 -6.06 -2.48 -27.63
C LEU A 299 -7.49 -2.98 -27.94
N PRO A 300 -8.40 -3.03 -26.96
CA PRO A 300 -9.81 -3.33 -27.20
C PRO A 300 -10.45 -2.40 -28.23
N ARG A 301 -11.34 -2.96 -29.07
CA ARG A 301 -12.06 -2.21 -30.11
C ARG A 301 -13.18 -1.40 -29.49
N ALA A 302 -13.85 -1.93 -28.48
CA ALA A 302 -14.85 -1.21 -27.71
C ALA A 302 -14.17 -0.25 -26.73
N GLU A 303 -14.45 1.05 -26.87
CA GLU A 303 -13.85 2.09 -26.02
C GLU A 303 -14.09 1.85 -24.52
N GLY A 304 -15.27 1.33 -24.15
CA GLY A 304 -15.61 0.99 -22.77
C GLY A 304 -14.74 -0.12 -22.17
N ALA A 305 -14.11 -0.96 -23.01
CA ALA A 305 -13.22 -2.03 -22.60
C ALA A 305 -11.74 -1.63 -22.60
N ARG A 306 -11.36 -0.47 -23.16
CA ARG A 306 -9.95 -0.03 -23.17
C ARG A 306 -9.47 0.24 -21.76
N ALA A 307 -8.49 -0.54 -21.33
CA ALA A 307 -7.96 -0.53 -19.98
C ALA A 307 -6.47 -0.17 -19.97
N SER A 308 -5.89 -0.10 -18.77
CA SER A 308 -4.44 0.09 -18.62
C SER A 308 -3.67 -1.17 -19.01
N TRP A 309 -4.18 -2.35 -18.68
CA TRP A 309 -3.60 -3.66 -19.02
C TRP A 309 -4.55 -4.40 -19.96
N ASN A 310 -4.12 -4.75 -21.17
CA ASN A 310 -5.00 -5.28 -22.19
C ASN A 310 -4.51 -6.65 -22.66
N TYR A 311 -5.14 -7.71 -22.16
CA TYR A 311 -4.86 -9.09 -22.56
C TYR A 311 -5.58 -9.44 -23.86
N LEU A 312 -4.85 -9.96 -24.84
CA LEU A 312 -5.42 -10.49 -26.09
C LEU A 312 -5.28 -12.01 -26.12
N ARG A 313 -6.40 -12.72 -26.09
CA ARG A 313 -6.42 -14.17 -26.28
C ARG A 313 -6.11 -14.52 -27.73
N ARG A 314 -5.19 -15.46 -27.94
CA ARG A 314 -4.97 -16.14 -29.22
C ARG A 314 -5.28 -17.62 -29.08
N THR A 315 -5.72 -18.25 -30.17
CA THR A 315 -5.98 -19.70 -30.22
C THR A 315 -4.67 -20.51 -30.29
N SER A 316 -3.57 -19.89 -30.74
CA SER A 316 -2.21 -20.42 -30.63
C SER A 316 -1.36 -19.36 -29.95
N THR A 317 -0.86 -19.73 -28.78
CA THR A 317 0.18 -19.04 -28.03
C THR A 317 1.46 -19.80 -28.36
N ASP A 318 2.47 -19.17 -28.97
CA ASP A 318 3.80 -19.79 -29.13
C ASP A 318 4.52 -19.89 -27.76
N GLY A 319 3.79 -20.34 -26.73
CA GLY A 319 4.14 -20.31 -25.32
C GLY A 319 4.24 -18.91 -24.72
N ARG A 320 3.63 -17.88 -25.33
CA ARG A 320 3.80 -16.47 -24.93
C ARG A 320 2.49 -15.78 -24.65
N VAL A 321 2.48 -15.00 -23.57
CA VAL A 321 1.42 -14.05 -23.26
C VAL A 321 1.39 -12.93 -24.30
N LEU A 322 0.19 -12.44 -24.64
CA LEU A 322 0.03 -11.19 -25.38
C LEU A 322 -0.72 -10.16 -24.52
N VAL A 323 0.03 -9.19 -24.00
CA VAL A 323 -0.52 -8.11 -23.16
C VAL A 323 0.03 -6.77 -23.63
N SER A 324 -0.86 -5.80 -23.79
CA SER A 324 -0.54 -4.42 -24.14
C SER A 324 -0.87 -3.48 -22.98
N TYR A 325 0.13 -2.76 -22.48
CA TYR A 325 0.05 -1.77 -21.42
C TYR A 325 -0.12 -0.38 -22.03
N ASP A 326 -1.25 0.29 -21.79
CA ASP A 326 -1.45 1.69 -22.19
C ASP A 326 -0.70 2.60 -21.19
N MET A 327 0.54 2.93 -21.52
CA MET A 327 1.43 3.72 -20.68
C MET A 327 0.93 5.16 -20.51
N THR A 328 0.23 5.68 -21.52
CA THR A 328 -0.42 6.99 -21.42
C THR A 328 -1.44 7.02 -20.30
N ARG A 329 -2.21 5.93 -20.10
CA ARG A 329 -3.13 5.79 -18.97
C ARG A 329 -2.42 5.49 -17.66
N LEU A 330 -1.53 4.49 -17.65
CA LEU A 330 -0.82 4.03 -16.45
C LEU A 330 -0.03 5.17 -15.79
N GLN A 331 0.83 5.83 -16.58
CA GLN A 331 1.68 6.92 -16.09
C GLN A 331 0.98 8.28 -16.11
N ARG A 332 -0.29 8.35 -16.55
CA ARG A 332 -1.05 9.61 -16.74
C ARG A 332 -0.27 10.66 -17.53
N LEU A 333 0.36 10.25 -18.64
CA LEU A 333 1.09 11.15 -19.54
C LEU A 333 0.07 12.10 -20.19
N ARG A 334 0.21 13.41 -19.98
CA ARG A 334 -0.77 14.41 -20.46
C ARG A 334 -0.34 15.08 -21.76
N GLU A 335 0.95 15.25 -21.93
CA GLU A 335 1.62 15.97 -23.01
C GLU A 335 1.84 15.06 -24.23
N THR A 336 0.84 14.25 -24.60
CA THR A 336 0.99 13.25 -25.68
C THR A 336 0.43 13.68 -27.03
N GLY A 337 -0.17 14.87 -27.13
CA GLY A 337 -0.88 15.30 -28.35
C GLY A 337 -2.07 14.40 -28.73
N GLY A 338 -2.58 13.60 -27.78
CA GLY A 338 -3.63 12.60 -28.01
C GLY A 338 -3.12 11.24 -28.51
N ARG A 339 -1.81 11.10 -28.79
CA ARG A 339 -1.20 9.82 -29.15
C ARG A 339 -1.12 8.90 -27.94
N ARG A 340 -1.24 7.59 -28.18
CA ARG A 340 -1.04 6.55 -27.16
C ARG A 340 0.35 5.97 -27.26
N TYR A 341 0.97 5.79 -26.10
CA TYR A 341 2.21 5.07 -25.92
C TYR A 341 1.90 3.75 -25.23
N ILE A 342 2.28 2.66 -25.89
CA ILE A 342 1.89 1.31 -25.51
C ILE A 342 3.15 0.47 -25.39
N VAL A 343 3.24 -0.30 -24.32
CA VAL A 343 4.24 -1.36 -24.19
C VAL A 343 3.53 -2.69 -24.42
N THR A 344 3.99 -3.49 -25.36
CA THR A 344 3.40 -4.81 -25.61
C THR A 344 4.42 -5.91 -25.37
N LEU A 345 4.00 -6.93 -24.61
CA LEU A 345 4.69 -8.20 -24.43
C LEU A 345 4.08 -9.24 -25.37
N GLY A 346 4.94 -9.93 -26.13
CA GLY A 346 4.52 -10.90 -27.15
C GLY A 346 3.83 -10.28 -28.37
N GLY A 347 3.57 -11.07 -29.39
CA GLY A 347 2.88 -10.59 -30.60
C GLY A 347 3.71 -9.64 -31.45
N GLU A 348 5.03 -9.81 -31.46
CA GLU A 348 5.98 -9.02 -32.25
C GLU A 348 5.63 -8.98 -33.76
N ASP A 349 4.93 -10.01 -34.24
CA ASP A 349 4.41 -10.17 -35.59
C ASP A 349 3.17 -9.29 -35.89
N LEU A 350 2.48 -8.80 -34.86
CA LEU A 350 1.23 -8.04 -34.99
C LEU A 350 1.44 -6.52 -34.89
N ILE A 351 2.55 -6.08 -34.33
CA ILE A 351 2.88 -4.66 -34.14
C ILE A 351 3.41 -4.09 -35.45
N ASP A 352 2.90 -2.94 -35.88
CA ASP A 352 3.45 -2.22 -37.04
C ASP A 352 4.91 -1.82 -36.78
N PRO A 353 5.90 -2.34 -37.53
CA PRO A 353 7.31 -2.01 -37.31
C PRO A 353 7.61 -0.51 -37.39
N ALA A 354 6.84 0.26 -38.18
CA ALA A 354 7.02 1.70 -38.30
C ALA A 354 6.57 2.47 -37.04
N SER A 355 5.80 1.85 -36.16
CA SER A 355 5.31 2.44 -34.92
C SER A 355 6.20 2.18 -33.70
N VAL A 356 7.20 1.29 -33.84
CA VAL A 356 8.08 0.87 -32.74
C VAL A 356 9.08 1.98 -32.41
N ILE A 357 9.12 2.34 -31.13
CA ILE A 357 10.03 3.33 -30.57
C ILE A 357 11.25 2.63 -29.96
N ALA A 358 11.01 1.58 -29.17
CA ALA A 358 12.07 0.82 -28.51
C ALA A 358 11.70 -0.67 -28.39
N THR A 359 12.71 -1.54 -28.36
CA THR A 359 12.58 -2.97 -28.07
C THR A 359 13.49 -3.32 -26.89
N MET A 360 12.92 -3.98 -25.89
CA MET A 360 13.61 -4.35 -24.65
C MET A 360 13.51 -5.85 -24.44
N HIS A 361 14.55 -6.42 -23.84
CA HIS A 361 14.62 -7.84 -23.51
C HIS A 361 14.62 -8.00 -22.00
N TYR A 362 13.52 -8.51 -21.46
CA TYR A 362 13.35 -8.78 -20.03
C TYR A 362 13.35 -10.28 -19.76
N ALA A 363 13.40 -10.65 -18.49
CA ALA A 363 13.22 -12.03 -18.08
C ALA A 363 12.50 -12.08 -16.73
N HIS A 364 11.53 -13.00 -16.61
CA HIS A 364 10.73 -13.17 -15.39
C HIS A 364 10.96 -14.57 -14.79
N PRO A 365 10.94 -14.71 -13.45
CA PRO A 365 11.02 -16.02 -12.81
C PRO A 365 9.79 -16.87 -13.16
N VAL A 366 10.01 -18.17 -13.36
CA VAL A 366 8.95 -19.16 -13.59
C VAL A 366 8.64 -19.85 -12.26
N TYR A 367 7.38 -19.77 -11.83
CA TYR A 367 6.92 -20.34 -10.57
C TYR A 367 6.37 -21.75 -10.75
N THR A 368 7.16 -22.74 -10.35
CA THR A 368 6.77 -24.14 -10.15
C THR A 368 6.79 -24.52 -8.67
N PRO A 369 6.16 -25.64 -8.24
CA PRO A 369 6.30 -26.15 -6.88
C PRO A 369 7.77 -26.26 -6.41
N GLU A 370 8.68 -26.70 -7.28
CA GLU A 370 10.10 -26.84 -7.02
C GLU A 370 10.77 -25.47 -6.79
N SER A 371 10.47 -24.47 -7.63
CA SER A 371 11.01 -23.12 -7.47
C SER A 371 10.55 -22.46 -6.16
N VAL A 372 9.28 -22.68 -5.76
CA VAL A 372 8.72 -22.15 -4.50
C VAL A 372 9.32 -22.87 -3.30
N ALA A 373 9.60 -24.17 -3.40
CA ALA A 373 10.31 -24.91 -2.37
C ALA A 373 11.76 -24.42 -2.21
N ALA A 374 12.47 -24.20 -3.33
CA ALA A 374 13.83 -23.65 -3.33
C ALA A 374 13.87 -22.23 -2.74
N GLN A 375 12.89 -21.38 -3.08
CA GLN A 375 12.77 -20.02 -2.57
C GLN A 375 12.78 -19.96 -1.03
N ARG A 376 12.09 -20.89 -0.34
CA ARG A 376 12.05 -20.95 1.14
C ARG A 376 13.41 -21.22 1.77
N ARG A 377 14.34 -21.82 1.01
CA ARG A 377 15.67 -22.24 1.45
C ARG A 377 16.78 -21.28 1.02
N LEU A 378 16.48 -20.24 0.24
CA LEU A 378 17.47 -19.25 -0.21
C LEU A 378 18.31 -18.62 0.92
N PRO A 379 17.79 -18.37 2.14
CA PRO A 379 18.63 -17.87 3.24
C PRO A 379 19.80 -18.80 3.60
N GLU A 380 19.71 -20.11 3.31
CA GLU A 380 20.80 -21.08 3.53
C GLU A 380 22.03 -20.80 2.63
N LEU A 381 21.86 -20.04 1.54
CA LEU A 381 22.95 -19.70 0.62
C LEU A 381 23.90 -18.63 1.17
N ASN A 382 23.44 -17.84 2.15
CA ASN A 382 24.19 -16.70 2.64
C ASN A 382 25.31 -17.14 3.59
N SER A 383 26.52 -16.61 3.37
CA SER A 383 27.68 -16.76 4.25
C SER A 383 27.93 -15.45 5.01
N ARG A 384 28.94 -15.39 5.87
CA ARG A 384 29.30 -14.13 6.56
C ARG A 384 29.77 -13.03 5.59
N ARG A 385 30.12 -13.38 4.34
CA ARG A 385 30.71 -12.46 3.35
C ARG A 385 29.95 -12.40 2.04
N VAL A 386 29.12 -13.39 1.72
CA VAL A 386 28.34 -13.43 0.49
C VAL A 386 26.87 -13.50 0.85
N ALA A 387 26.07 -12.57 0.36
CA ALA A 387 24.62 -12.59 0.50
C ALA A 387 23.95 -12.50 -0.87
N PHE A 388 22.85 -13.23 -1.06
CA PHE A 388 22.07 -13.24 -2.29
C PHE A 388 20.82 -12.37 -2.15
N ALA A 389 20.49 -11.64 -3.20
CA ALA A 389 19.30 -10.80 -3.26
C ALA A 389 18.69 -10.84 -4.67
N GLY A 390 17.39 -10.56 -4.76
CA GLY A 390 16.68 -10.58 -6.04
C GLY A 390 15.20 -10.80 -5.82
N ALA A 391 14.37 -10.31 -6.74
CA ALA A 391 12.91 -10.42 -6.66
C ALA A 391 12.43 -11.89 -6.58
N TYR A 392 13.25 -12.85 -7.00
CA TYR A 392 13.01 -14.29 -6.84
C TYR A 392 12.99 -14.79 -5.39
N HIS A 393 13.26 -13.94 -4.39
CA HIS A 393 13.02 -14.24 -2.97
C HIS A 393 11.54 -14.11 -2.56
N GLY A 394 10.69 -13.57 -3.45
CA GLY A 394 9.24 -13.46 -3.25
C GLY A 394 8.47 -13.68 -4.57
N TRP A 395 7.43 -12.89 -4.81
CA TRP A 395 6.56 -13.06 -5.98
C TRP A 395 7.11 -12.46 -7.29
N GLY A 396 8.35 -11.97 -7.27
CA GLY A 396 9.01 -11.45 -8.48
C GLY A 396 8.74 -9.96 -8.71
N PHE A 397 8.14 -9.27 -7.75
CA PHE A 397 7.83 -7.85 -7.86
C PHE A 397 8.93 -6.96 -7.28
N HIS A 398 8.81 -5.66 -7.53
CA HIS A 398 9.81 -4.69 -7.07
C HIS A 398 9.95 -4.61 -5.54
N GLU A 399 8.87 -4.81 -4.78
CA GLU A 399 8.96 -4.90 -3.32
C GLU A 399 9.76 -6.13 -2.87
N ASP A 400 9.53 -7.30 -3.49
CA ASP A 400 10.30 -8.51 -3.17
C ASP A 400 11.79 -8.30 -3.44
N GLY A 401 12.09 -7.59 -4.53
CA GLY A 401 13.44 -7.17 -4.86
C GLY A 401 14.01 -6.21 -3.81
N ALA A 402 13.28 -5.16 -3.45
CA ALA A 402 13.71 -4.19 -2.43
C ALA A 402 13.96 -4.86 -1.07
N LEU A 403 13.01 -5.66 -0.59
CA LEU A 403 13.08 -6.36 0.69
C LEU A 403 14.23 -7.38 0.72
N SER A 404 14.47 -8.12 -0.37
CA SER A 404 15.62 -9.04 -0.44
C SER A 404 16.95 -8.30 -0.43
N GLY A 405 17.05 -7.15 -1.08
CA GLY A 405 18.22 -6.26 -1.02
C GLY A 405 18.51 -5.78 0.40
N LEU A 406 17.46 -5.34 1.12
CA LEU A 406 17.57 -4.97 2.53
C LEU A 406 18.06 -6.13 3.39
N ARG A 407 17.44 -7.31 3.27
CA ARG A 407 17.84 -8.51 4.03
C ARG A 407 19.28 -8.92 3.76
N ALA A 408 19.74 -8.83 2.51
CA ALA A 408 21.12 -9.14 2.16
C ALA A 408 22.11 -8.13 2.78
N ALA A 409 21.79 -6.84 2.76
CA ALA A 409 22.58 -5.82 3.43
C ALA A 409 22.65 -6.04 4.95
N GLU A 410 21.51 -6.33 5.60
CA GLU A 410 21.43 -6.63 7.04
C GLU A 410 22.18 -7.90 7.42
N HIS A 411 22.10 -8.93 6.60
CA HIS A 411 22.87 -10.17 6.80
C HIS A 411 24.37 -9.91 6.81
N LEU A 412 24.84 -8.99 5.97
CA LEU A 412 26.22 -8.50 5.98
C LEU A 412 26.45 -7.44 7.06
N GLY A 413 25.53 -7.19 7.98
CA GLY A 413 25.72 -6.27 9.10
C GLY A 413 25.55 -4.79 8.74
N GLY A 414 25.05 -4.46 7.53
CA GLY A 414 24.54 -3.13 7.24
C GLY A 414 23.31 -2.85 8.10
N THR A 415 23.07 -1.59 8.41
CA THR A 415 21.90 -1.19 9.19
C THR A 415 21.08 -0.17 8.42
N TRP A 416 19.79 -0.45 8.26
CA TRP A 416 18.82 0.56 7.87
C TRP A 416 17.93 0.79 9.09
N PRO A 417 18.35 1.64 10.04
CA PRO A 417 17.62 1.85 11.29
C PRO A 417 16.17 2.10 10.95
N GLU A 418 15.26 1.27 11.49
CA GLU A 418 13.83 1.45 11.28
C GLU A 418 13.56 2.95 11.30
N ARG A 419 12.72 3.43 10.36
CA ARG A 419 12.08 4.73 10.59
C ARG A 419 11.68 4.73 12.06
N ALA A 420 11.76 5.86 12.75
CA ALA A 420 11.01 5.97 13.98
C ALA A 420 9.57 5.59 13.61
N THR A 421 9.21 4.30 13.79
CA THR A 421 7.86 3.79 13.85
C THR A 421 7.27 4.80 14.79
N ARG A 422 6.36 5.63 14.27
CA ARG A 422 5.83 6.78 15.00
C ARG A 422 5.45 6.22 16.36
N GLN A 423 6.33 6.42 17.35
CA GLN A 423 6.35 5.52 18.49
C GLN A 423 4.98 5.64 19.09
N VAL A 424 4.31 4.50 19.31
CA VAL A 424 3.00 4.51 19.94
C VAL A 424 3.16 5.33 21.21
N ALA A 425 2.52 6.51 21.25
CA ALA A 425 2.87 7.51 22.24
C ALA A 425 2.68 6.90 23.62
N PRO A 426 3.60 7.12 24.58
CA PRO A 426 3.46 6.49 25.87
C PRO A 426 2.18 6.99 26.54
N THR A 427 1.42 6.06 27.10
CA THR A 427 0.15 6.30 27.80
C THR A 427 0.32 5.98 29.28
N PRO A 428 -0.46 6.60 30.18
CA PRO A 428 -1.42 7.68 29.90
C PRO A 428 -0.76 9.06 29.74
N ARG A 429 -1.37 9.94 28.94
CA ARG A 429 -0.96 11.35 28.76
C ARG A 429 -2.15 12.30 28.86
N ILE A 430 -1.92 13.49 29.40
CA ILE A 430 -2.90 14.59 29.40
C ILE A 430 -2.44 15.66 28.43
N TYR A 431 -3.24 15.95 27.42
CA TYR A 431 -3.00 17.05 26.50
C TYR A 431 -3.74 18.30 26.98
N ALA A 432 -3.01 19.40 27.14
CA ALA A 432 -3.61 20.72 27.26
C ALA A 432 -4.04 21.17 25.85
N THR A 433 -5.34 21.08 25.54
CA THR A 433 -5.86 21.27 24.20
C THR A 433 -6.55 22.62 24.01
N ARG A 434 -6.54 23.11 22.79
CA ARG A 434 -7.34 24.24 22.31
C ARG A 434 -8.20 23.74 21.16
N ILE A 435 -9.52 23.85 21.35
CA ILE A 435 -10.50 23.49 20.33
C ILE A 435 -10.93 24.78 19.64
N THR A 436 -10.90 24.79 18.32
CA THR A 436 -11.31 25.92 17.48
C THR A 436 -12.36 25.45 16.48
N HIS A 437 -13.45 26.17 16.40
CA HIS A 437 -14.47 25.99 15.36
C HIS A 437 -14.45 27.21 14.46
N ALA A 438 -14.34 26.99 13.16
CA ALA A 438 -14.38 28.01 12.14
C ALA A 438 -15.51 27.70 11.15
N ARG A 439 -16.43 28.66 11.03
CA ARG A 439 -17.49 28.69 10.02
C ARG A 439 -17.33 29.97 9.22
N VAL A 440 -17.35 29.87 7.89
CA VAL A 440 -17.24 31.02 6.99
C VAL A 440 -18.63 31.46 6.50
N GLU A 441 -19.52 30.51 6.21
CA GLU A 441 -20.88 30.77 5.71
C GLU A 441 -21.98 30.02 6.47
N PRO A 442 -23.24 30.50 6.41
CA PRO A 442 -23.68 31.79 5.83
C PRO A 442 -23.38 32.98 6.76
N LEU A 443 -22.85 32.73 7.96
CA LEU A 443 -22.33 33.74 8.88
C LEU A 443 -20.94 33.34 9.33
N ARG A 444 -19.96 34.23 9.13
CA ARG A 444 -18.61 34.03 9.65
C ARG A 444 -18.65 34.00 11.18
N ASN A 445 -18.23 32.86 11.76
CA ASN A 445 -18.11 32.67 13.20
C ASN A 445 -16.91 31.77 13.48
N VAL A 446 -15.92 32.33 14.17
CA VAL A 446 -14.75 31.59 14.65
C VAL A 446 -14.70 31.74 16.17
N PHE A 447 -14.60 30.63 16.88
CA PHE A 447 -14.40 30.65 18.33
C PHE A 447 -13.44 29.54 18.75
N SER A 448 -12.65 29.83 19.78
CA SER A 448 -11.68 28.90 20.36
C SER A 448 -11.83 28.85 21.87
N TYR A 449 -11.62 27.67 22.46
CA TYR A 449 -11.62 27.49 23.90
C TYR A 449 -10.59 26.46 24.34
N ALA A 450 -10.05 26.63 25.55
CA ALA A 450 -9.14 25.68 26.16
C ALA A 450 -9.92 24.48 26.74
N SER A 451 -9.32 23.31 26.63
CA SER A 451 -9.80 22.02 27.14
C SER A 451 -8.62 21.14 27.57
N HIS A 452 -8.89 19.98 28.14
CA HIS A 452 -7.89 18.95 28.41
C HIS A 452 -8.41 17.61 27.92
N THR A 453 -7.62 16.90 27.12
CA THR A 453 -8.00 15.61 26.54
C THR A 453 -6.97 14.57 26.94
N TRP A 454 -7.40 13.37 27.21
CA TRP A 454 -6.52 12.29 27.66
C TRP A 454 -6.26 11.31 26.53
N LEU A 455 -5.02 10.88 26.40
CA LEU A 455 -4.65 9.71 25.63
C LEU A 455 -4.40 8.55 26.60
N VAL A 456 -5.16 7.47 26.43
CA VAL A 456 -5.10 6.27 27.27
C VAL A 456 -5.04 5.03 26.40
N ASP A 457 -4.45 3.97 26.95
CA ASP A 457 -4.53 2.63 26.39
C ASP A 457 -5.83 1.97 26.87
N LEU A 458 -6.59 1.34 25.98
CA LEU A 458 -7.81 0.63 26.38
C LEU A 458 -7.51 -0.66 27.16
N ASP A 459 -6.32 -1.24 26.97
CA ASP A 459 -5.86 -2.43 27.68
C ASP A 459 -5.17 -2.10 29.01
N ASP A 460 -4.76 -0.83 29.21
CA ASP A 460 -4.13 -0.31 30.43
C ASP A 460 -4.69 1.08 30.79
N LEU A 461 -5.96 1.11 31.20
CA LEU A 461 -6.61 2.34 31.63
C LEU A 461 -6.02 2.84 32.96
N PRO A 462 -5.98 4.17 33.21
CA PRO A 462 -5.37 4.71 34.42
C PRO A 462 -5.93 4.12 35.72
N HIS A 463 -5.05 3.45 36.47
CA HIS A 463 -5.35 2.91 37.80
C HIS A 463 -4.76 3.80 38.90
N TYR A 464 -5.61 4.22 39.86
CA TYR A 464 -5.19 5.04 40.99
C TYR A 464 -5.08 4.21 42.28
N SER A 465 -3.93 4.31 42.95
CA SER A 465 -3.61 3.70 44.24
C SER A 465 -3.23 4.75 45.30
N GLY A 466 -3.22 4.38 46.58
CA GLY A 466 -2.89 5.27 47.69
C GLY A 466 -4.04 6.15 48.21
N ILE A 467 -3.74 7.05 49.15
CA ILE A 467 -4.72 7.83 49.92
C ILE A 467 -5.58 8.74 49.02
N ALA A 468 -5.02 9.25 47.91
CA ALA A 468 -5.73 10.13 46.97
C ALA A 468 -6.62 9.36 45.96
N ALA A 469 -6.56 8.03 45.91
CA ALA A 469 -7.26 7.23 44.90
C ALA A 469 -8.78 7.47 44.81
N PRO A 470 -9.54 7.59 45.92
CA PRO A 470 -10.97 7.86 45.84
C PRO A 470 -11.31 9.19 45.16
N LEU A 471 -10.48 10.22 45.40
CA LEU A 471 -10.63 11.53 44.77
C LEU A 471 -10.26 11.48 43.28
N LEU A 472 -9.11 10.88 42.94
CA LEU A 472 -8.64 10.78 41.55
C LEU A 472 -9.60 9.95 40.69
N ARG A 473 -10.15 8.85 41.23
CA ARG A 473 -11.22 8.08 40.57
C ARG A 473 -12.46 8.91 40.31
N ARG A 474 -12.79 9.91 41.13
CA ARG A 474 -13.91 10.80 40.83
C ARG A 474 -13.56 11.83 39.76
N LEU A 475 -12.29 12.18 39.57
CA LEU A 475 -11.85 13.22 38.65
C LEU A 475 -11.56 12.70 37.24
N ALA A 476 -11.09 11.45 37.10
CA ALA A 476 -10.75 10.90 35.80
C ALA A 476 -11.08 9.40 35.68
N ARG A 477 -12.21 9.09 35.05
CA ARG A 477 -12.65 7.71 34.70
C ARG A 477 -13.00 7.60 33.22
N PHE A 478 -12.80 6.42 32.65
CA PHE A 478 -13.23 6.07 31.28
C PHE A 478 -14.16 4.86 31.37
N GLU A 479 -15.33 4.94 30.76
CA GLU A 479 -16.39 3.94 30.91
C GLU A 479 -17.04 3.68 29.55
N ALA A 480 -17.36 2.41 29.25
CA ALA A 480 -17.96 2.02 27.98
C ALA A 480 -19.27 2.75 27.66
N ARG A 481 -20.10 3.01 28.69
CA ARG A 481 -21.36 3.76 28.53
C ARG A 481 -21.21 5.18 27.97
N ASP A 482 -20.00 5.74 27.97
CA ASP A 482 -19.71 7.05 27.40
C ASP A 482 -19.37 7.03 25.92
N HIS A 483 -19.34 5.86 25.31
CA HIS A 483 -18.94 5.65 23.92
C HIS A 483 -19.98 4.81 23.14
N VAL A 484 -19.80 4.65 21.82
CA VAL A 484 -20.62 3.77 20.97
C VAL A 484 -20.36 2.30 21.33
N GLY A 485 -21.41 1.49 21.34
CA GLY A 485 -21.36 0.05 21.65
C GLY A 485 -22.26 -0.35 22.81
N ASP A 486 -22.07 -1.56 23.31
CA ASP A 486 -22.79 -2.10 24.46
C ASP A 486 -22.16 -1.59 25.77
N PRO A 487 -22.92 -0.89 26.65
CA PRO A 487 -22.40 -0.39 27.91
C PRO A 487 -22.00 -1.49 28.91
N ALA A 488 -22.41 -2.74 28.70
CA ALA A 488 -22.02 -3.89 29.52
C ALA A 488 -20.66 -4.49 29.12
N LEU A 489 -20.18 -4.18 27.90
CA LEU A 489 -18.88 -4.62 27.41
C LEU A 489 -17.77 -3.64 27.83
N SER A 490 -16.51 -4.07 27.72
CA SER A 490 -15.36 -3.17 27.86
C SER A 490 -15.26 -2.22 26.66
N LEU A 491 -14.59 -1.07 26.83
CA LEU A 491 -14.29 -0.16 25.72
C LEU A 491 -13.54 -0.89 24.60
N ARG A 492 -12.55 -1.72 24.97
CA ARG A 492 -11.78 -2.55 24.04
C ARG A 492 -12.69 -3.48 23.23
N ALA A 493 -13.55 -4.25 23.90
CA ALA A 493 -14.44 -5.20 23.25
C ALA A 493 -15.44 -4.52 22.28
N ASN A 494 -15.94 -3.32 22.63
CA ASN A 494 -16.80 -2.55 21.73
C ASN A 494 -16.07 -2.11 20.46
N ILE A 495 -14.81 -1.69 20.58
CA ILE A 495 -13.98 -1.33 19.42
C ILE A 495 -13.66 -2.57 18.59
N ASP A 496 -13.27 -3.69 19.20
CA ASP A 496 -12.98 -4.93 18.48
C ASP A 496 -14.21 -5.43 17.70
N ALA A 497 -15.41 -5.36 18.30
CA ALA A 497 -16.67 -5.72 17.62
C ALA A 497 -16.94 -4.81 16.41
N LEU A 498 -16.79 -3.49 16.58
CA LEU A 498 -16.96 -2.52 15.49
C LEU A 498 -15.96 -2.78 14.34
N LEU A 499 -14.70 -3.06 14.69
CA LEU A 499 -13.65 -3.34 13.70
C LEU A 499 -13.87 -4.67 12.98
N ALA A 500 -14.40 -5.68 13.69
CA ALA A 500 -14.74 -6.97 13.09
C ALA A 500 -15.85 -6.85 12.03
N GLU A 501 -16.83 -5.95 12.22
CA GLU A 501 -17.84 -5.63 11.20
C GLU A 501 -17.22 -5.04 9.92
N HIS A 502 -16.04 -4.42 10.03
CA HIS A 502 -15.27 -3.86 8.93
C HIS A 502 -14.18 -4.81 8.41
N GLY A 503 -14.17 -6.07 8.86
CA GLY A 503 -13.21 -7.10 8.42
C GLY A 503 -11.80 -6.94 8.99
N ILE A 504 -11.65 -6.20 10.09
CA ILE A 504 -10.37 -5.97 10.77
C ILE A 504 -10.33 -6.81 12.05
N HIS A 505 -9.35 -7.72 12.16
CA HIS A 505 -9.26 -8.69 13.25
C HIS A 505 -7.89 -8.76 13.92
N ASP A 506 -6.91 -8.03 13.39
CA ASP A 506 -5.48 -8.11 13.72
C ASP A 506 -5.00 -6.94 14.61
N VAL A 507 -5.90 -6.36 15.40
CA VAL A 507 -5.58 -5.24 16.29
C VAL A 507 -4.99 -5.75 17.60
N ALA A 508 -3.73 -5.41 17.84
CA ALA A 508 -3.04 -5.73 19.08
C ALA A 508 -3.34 -4.70 20.18
N ARG A 509 -3.41 -3.41 19.84
CA ARG A 509 -3.46 -2.31 20.82
C ARG A 509 -4.37 -1.17 20.37
N VAL A 510 -5.12 -0.56 21.29
CA VAL A 510 -5.99 0.58 20.98
C VAL A 510 -5.70 1.78 21.89
N GLN A 511 -5.26 2.90 21.31
CA GLN A 511 -5.11 4.16 22.03
C GLN A 511 -6.33 5.05 21.82
N MET A 512 -6.95 5.51 22.90
CA MET A 512 -8.12 6.38 22.86
C MET A 512 -7.75 7.80 23.32
N LEU A 513 -8.10 8.79 22.50
CA LEU A 513 -8.10 10.20 22.86
C LEU A 513 -9.53 10.67 23.16
N ALA A 514 -9.82 10.93 24.43
CA ALA A 514 -11.15 11.35 24.90
C ALA A 514 -11.07 12.22 26.17
N HIS A 515 -12.16 12.88 26.54
CA HIS A 515 -12.29 13.45 27.88
C HIS A 515 -12.64 12.34 28.89
N PRO A 516 -12.06 12.37 30.08
CA PRO A 516 -12.49 11.49 31.15
C PRO A 516 -13.78 12.01 31.80
N ARG A 517 -14.49 11.11 32.46
CA ARG A 517 -15.56 11.44 33.40
C ARG A 517 -14.98 12.10 34.64
N THR A 518 -15.43 13.33 34.88
CA THR A 518 -15.08 14.15 36.04
C THR A 518 -16.33 14.44 36.85
N LEU A 519 -16.29 14.10 38.13
CA LEU A 519 -17.38 14.25 39.10
C LEU A 519 -18.72 13.67 38.63
N GLY A 520 -18.67 12.57 37.87
CA GLY A 520 -19.86 11.86 37.41
C GLY A 520 -20.39 12.30 36.05
N TYR A 521 -19.77 13.26 35.36
CA TYR A 521 -20.22 13.74 34.05
C TYR A 521 -19.10 13.77 33.00
N VAL A 522 -19.45 13.49 31.73
CA VAL A 522 -18.60 13.68 30.56
C VAL A 522 -19.45 13.99 29.33
N PHE A 523 -18.90 14.78 28.42
CA PHE A 523 -19.42 14.93 27.06
C PHE A 523 -18.23 14.96 26.10
N ASN A 524 -18.14 13.94 25.24
CA ASN A 524 -17.09 13.77 24.24
C ASN A 524 -17.64 14.12 22.85
N PRO A 525 -17.55 15.38 22.38
CA PRO A 525 -18.03 15.74 21.04
C PRO A 525 -17.30 14.96 19.94
N ILE A 526 -16.04 14.60 20.21
CA ILE A 526 -15.21 13.72 19.39
C ILE A 526 -14.34 12.86 20.30
N SER A 527 -14.24 11.57 19.99
CA SER A 527 -13.24 10.64 20.52
C SER A 527 -12.51 10.01 19.34
N VAL A 528 -11.20 9.80 19.47
CA VAL A 528 -10.40 9.20 18.39
C VAL A 528 -9.68 7.96 18.94
N PHE A 529 -9.81 6.85 18.23
CA PHE A 529 -9.18 5.58 18.60
C PHE A 529 -8.19 5.17 17.51
N TRP A 530 -6.90 5.16 17.82
CA TRP A 530 -5.88 4.59 16.94
C TRP A 530 -5.70 3.12 17.26
N CYS A 531 -6.00 2.26 16.28
CA CYS A 531 -5.98 0.82 16.43
C CYS A 531 -4.72 0.27 15.77
N HIS A 532 -3.79 -0.25 16.56
CA HIS A 532 -2.46 -0.68 16.12
C HIS A 532 -2.37 -2.20 16.03
N ARG A 533 -1.61 -2.68 15.05
CA ARG A 533 -1.19 -4.09 14.92
C ARG A 533 0.00 -4.39 15.82
N GLU A 534 0.40 -5.66 15.86
CA GLU A 534 1.57 -6.12 16.63
C GLU A 534 2.87 -5.44 16.18
N ASP A 535 3.02 -5.16 14.88
CA ASP A 535 4.16 -4.43 14.29
C ASP A 535 4.10 -2.90 14.49
N HIS A 536 3.18 -2.42 15.33
CA HIS A 536 2.89 -1.00 15.61
C HIS A 536 2.29 -0.20 14.43
N SER A 537 2.09 -0.81 13.27
CA SER A 537 1.37 -0.18 12.15
C SER A 537 -0.09 0.09 12.51
N LEU A 538 -0.69 1.07 11.84
CA LEU A 538 -2.07 1.46 12.08
C LEU A 538 -3.02 0.56 11.27
N ALA A 539 -3.92 -0.15 11.95
CA ALA A 539 -4.97 -0.95 11.33
C ALA A 539 -6.11 -0.09 10.80
N ALA A 540 -6.60 0.80 11.64
CA ALA A 540 -7.60 1.80 11.32
C ALA A 540 -7.59 2.89 12.40
N VAL A 541 -8.31 3.97 12.12
CA VAL A 541 -8.70 4.95 13.14
C VAL A 541 -10.22 4.96 13.24
N VAL A 542 -10.74 4.87 14.45
CA VAL A 542 -12.16 5.10 14.71
C VAL A 542 -12.33 6.54 15.17
N VAL A 543 -13.08 7.33 14.41
CA VAL A 543 -13.47 8.69 14.78
C VAL A 543 -14.91 8.67 15.25
N GLU A 544 -15.09 8.72 16.56
CA GLU A 544 -16.41 8.72 17.18
C GLU A 544 -16.88 10.15 17.40
N VAL A 545 -18.09 10.46 16.95
CA VAL A 545 -18.68 11.80 17.04
C VAL A 545 -19.98 11.75 17.82
N HIS A 546 -20.14 12.66 18.78
CA HIS A 546 -21.36 12.80 19.57
C HIS A 546 -22.01 14.14 19.26
N ASN A 547 -23.34 14.14 19.18
CA ASN A 547 -24.11 15.37 19.10
C ASN A 547 -24.72 15.74 20.46
N THR A 548 -25.16 16.98 20.61
CA THR A 548 -25.80 17.46 21.86
C THR A 548 -27.22 16.94 22.09
N TYR A 549 -27.73 16.10 21.18
CA TYR A 549 -29.05 15.48 21.18
C TYR A 549 -29.02 14.00 21.61
N GLY A 550 -27.86 13.49 22.03
CA GLY A 550 -27.68 12.11 22.48
C GLY A 550 -27.42 11.10 21.36
N GLY A 551 -27.27 11.54 20.11
CA GLY A 551 -26.82 10.69 19.00
C GLY A 551 -25.31 10.51 19.02
N ARG A 552 -24.86 9.30 18.70
CA ARG A 552 -23.46 8.89 18.59
C ARG A 552 -23.27 8.12 17.30
N HIS A 553 -22.12 8.27 16.67
CA HIS A 553 -21.74 7.49 15.49
C HIS A 553 -20.21 7.34 15.44
N ALA A 554 -19.74 6.19 14.98
CA ALA A 554 -18.32 5.87 14.88
C ALA A 554 -17.93 5.67 13.41
N TYR A 555 -17.07 6.54 12.90
CA TYR A 555 -16.52 6.44 11.55
C TYR A 555 -15.24 5.62 11.60
N VAL A 556 -15.21 4.44 10.99
CA VAL A 556 -13.97 3.69 10.78
C VAL A 556 -13.29 4.23 9.52
N VAL A 557 -12.10 4.76 9.66
CA VAL A 557 -11.33 5.36 8.55
C VAL A 557 -9.94 4.76 8.45
N HIS A 558 -9.38 4.81 7.24
CA HIS A 558 -8.00 4.41 6.95
C HIS A 558 -7.21 5.64 6.50
N PRO A 559 -6.53 6.34 7.44
CA PRO A 559 -5.81 7.55 7.09
C PRO A 559 -4.55 7.26 6.27
N ASP A 560 -4.21 8.20 5.39
CA ASP A 560 -2.94 8.23 4.66
C ASP A 560 -1.73 8.39 5.60
N GLU A 561 -0.53 8.41 5.03
CA GLU A 561 0.72 8.61 5.78
C GLU A 561 0.77 9.93 6.59
N HIS A 562 -0.05 10.94 6.22
CA HIS A 562 -0.18 12.22 6.93
C HIS A 562 -1.30 12.20 7.98
N GLY A 563 -1.98 11.06 8.15
CA GLY A 563 -3.10 10.89 9.05
C GLY A 563 -4.41 11.47 8.51
N ARG A 564 -4.61 11.56 7.18
CA ARG A 564 -5.82 12.15 6.59
C ARG A 564 -6.72 11.10 5.95
N ALA A 565 -8.04 11.24 6.10
CA ALA A 565 -9.03 10.39 5.45
C ALA A 565 -10.27 11.19 5.04
N ILE A 566 -11.07 10.62 4.13
CA ILE A 566 -12.35 11.17 3.68
C ILE A 566 -13.45 10.14 3.98
N VAL A 567 -14.57 10.59 4.55
CA VAL A 567 -15.74 9.74 4.85
C VAL A 567 -17.04 10.49 4.65
N ASP A 568 -18.09 9.80 4.22
CA ASP A 568 -19.41 10.39 4.06
C ASP A 568 -20.05 10.76 5.42
N LYS A 569 -20.75 11.90 5.47
CA LYS A 569 -21.35 12.39 6.73
C LYS A 569 -22.67 11.68 7.03
N GLU A 570 -22.62 10.73 7.95
CA GLU A 570 -23.87 10.04 8.36
C GLU A 570 -24.61 10.68 9.56
N LEU A 571 -23.89 11.31 10.51
CA LEU A 571 -24.50 11.82 11.74
C LEU A 571 -25.03 13.25 11.58
N TYR A 572 -26.26 13.46 12.06
CA TYR A 572 -26.84 14.79 12.25
C TYR A 572 -26.23 15.47 13.49
N VAL A 573 -25.15 16.23 13.30
CA VAL A 573 -24.36 16.82 14.40
C VAL A 573 -24.79 18.22 14.82
N SER A 574 -25.49 18.97 13.96
CA SER A 574 -25.85 20.37 14.23
C SER A 574 -27.20 20.71 13.58
N PRO A 575 -28.05 21.53 14.23
CA PRO A 575 -29.33 21.96 13.68
C PRO A 575 -29.20 22.77 12.38
N PHE A 576 -27.99 23.18 12.01
CA PHE A 576 -27.71 23.99 10.83
C PHE A 576 -27.01 23.20 9.72
N ASN A 577 -26.73 21.92 9.96
CA ASN A 577 -26.05 21.02 9.04
C ASN A 577 -26.84 19.71 8.94
N ASP A 578 -27.59 19.56 7.85
CA ASP A 578 -28.12 18.28 7.35
C ASP A 578 -27.03 17.22 7.15
N THR A 579 -27.39 15.98 6.80
CA THR A 579 -26.43 14.88 6.59
C THR A 579 -25.68 14.96 5.26
N SER A 580 -25.96 15.95 4.39
CA SER A 580 -25.19 16.11 3.15
C SER A 580 -23.75 16.57 3.38
N GLY A 581 -22.84 16.05 2.55
CA GLY A 581 -21.41 16.40 2.49
C GLY A 581 -20.47 15.29 2.92
N THR A 582 -19.17 15.54 2.77
CA THR A 582 -18.08 14.64 3.17
C THR A 582 -17.26 15.26 4.30
N TYR A 583 -16.82 14.43 5.23
CA TYR A 583 -15.83 14.80 6.22
C TYR A 583 -14.43 14.48 5.71
N HIS A 584 -13.58 15.50 5.67
CA HIS A 584 -12.14 15.37 5.55
C HIS A 584 -11.56 15.42 6.96
N VAL A 585 -11.12 14.28 7.45
CA VAL A 585 -10.55 14.13 8.79
C VAL A 585 -9.04 14.13 8.72
N ALA A 586 -8.39 14.79 9.67
CA ALA A 586 -6.96 14.71 9.92
C ALA A 586 -6.76 14.26 11.36
N VAL A 587 -6.22 13.06 11.52
CA VAL A 587 -5.99 12.31 12.77
C VAL A 587 -4.57 11.71 12.78
N PRO A 588 -3.51 12.52 12.60
CA PRO A 588 -2.13 12.04 12.74
C PRO A 588 -1.92 11.36 14.09
N LEU A 589 -0.99 10.40 14.14
CA LEU A 589 -0.64 9.71 15.38
C LEU A 589 -0.24 10.73 16.47
N PRO A 590 -0.72 10.55 17.71
CA PRO A 590 -0.38 11.43 18.81
C PRO A 590 1.10 11.27 19.21
N GLY A 591 1.69 12.30 19.81
CA GLY A 591 3.09 12.28 20.28
C GLY A 591 3.34 13.31 21.40
N GLU A 592 4.35 14.17 21.26
CA GLU A 592 4.48 15.35 22.13
C GLU A 592 3.38 16.39 21.88
N THR A 593 2.75 16.32 20.71
CA THR A 593 1.58 17.12 20.36
C THR A 593 0.45 16.24 19.86
N VAL A 594 -0.77 16.73 19.99
CA VAL A 594 -1.96 16.15 19.36
C VAL A 594 -2.58 17.18 18.44
N ASN A 595 -2.99 16.75 17.25
CA ASN A 595 -3.66 17.60 16.27
C ASN A 595 -4.76 16.78 15.58
N VAL A 596 -6.01 17.10 15.86
CA VAL A 596 -7.18 16.48 15.23
C VAL A 596 -7.95 17.57 14.50
N ALA A 597 -8.30 17.35 13.24
CA ALA A 597 -9.17 18.25 12.50
C ALA A 597 -10.28 17.48 11.79
N VAL A 598 -11.47 18.06 11.75
CA VAL A 598 -12.61 17.57 10.97
C VAL A 598 -13.12 18.73 10.14
N THR A 599 -13.08 18.57 8.83
CA THR A 599 -13.55 19.57 7.87
C THR A 599 -14.73 19.01 7.09
N LEU A 600 -15.88 19.67 7.18
CA LEU A 600 -17.07 19.31 6.42
C LEU A 600 -17.07 20.05 5.09
N HIS A 601 -16.98 19.31 3.99
CA HIS A 601 -17.09 19.81 2.62
C HIS A 601 -18.50 19.56 2.07
N ARG A 602 -19.00 20.57 1.35
CA ARG A 602 -20.30 20.53 0.66
C ARG A 602 -20.18 21.24 -0.68
N GLU A 603 -20.87 20.72 -1.68
CA GLU A 603 -20.83 21.27 -3.02
C GLU A 603 -21.29 22.74 -3.01
N GLY A 604 -20.46 23.62 -3.62
CA GLY A 604 -20.74 25.05 -3.75
C GLY A 604 -20.74 25.86 -2.44
N ARG A 605 -20.25 25.30 -1.30
CA ARG A 605 -20.20 26.02 -0.01
C ARG A 605 -18.80 25.97 0.63
N PRO A 606 -18.31 27.06 1.26
CA PRO A 606 -17.07 27.04 2.02
C PRO A 606 -17.13 26.01 3.17
N PRO A 607 -16.02 25.32 3.46
CA PRO A 607 -16.01 24.25 4.45
C PRO A 607 -16.20 24.76 5.88
N PHE A 608 -16.80 23.92 6.72
CA PHE A 608 -16.81 24.11 8.18
C PHE A 608 -15.68 23.29 8.79
N THR A 609 -14.82 23.92 9.59
CA THR A 609 -13.65 23.26 10.19
C THR A 609 -13.71 23.28 11.70
N ALA A 610 -13.51 22.13 12.33
CA ALA A 610 -13.24 22.00 13.75
C ALA A 610 -11.83 21.43 13.95
N THR A 611 -11.00 22.08 14.76
CA THR A 611 -9.64 21.62 15.07
C THR A 611 -9.43 21.52 16.57
N MET A 612 -8.76 20.47 17.03
CA MET A 612 -8.27 20.28 18.38
C MET A 612 -6.75 20.13 18.33
N LYS A 613 -6.02 21.08 18.93
CA LYS A 613 -4.55 21.04 19.02
C LYS A 613 -4.11 21.09 20.47
N GLY A 614 -3.09 20.34 20.87
CA GLY A 614 -2.56 20.41 22.23
C GLY A 614 -1.17 19.82 22.38
N THR A 615 -0.58 20.04 23.55
CA THR A 615 0.75 19.55 23.92
C THR A 615 0.63 18.58 25.08
N ALA A 616 1.45 17.52 25.06
CA ALA A 616 1.44 16.48 26.07
C ALA A 616 1.91 17.00 27.43
N GLY A 617 1.41 16.37 28.48
CA GLY A 617 1.79 16.59 29.87
C GLY A 617 1.61 15.30 30.67
N ALA A 618 2.24 15.26 31.84
CA ALA A 618 2.21 14.10 32.72
C ALA A 618 0.78 13.81 33.23
N ALA A 619 0.42 12.53 33.24
CA ALA A 619 -0.84 12.01 33.76
C ALA A 619 -0.74 11.50 35.22
N ASP A 620 0.28 11.96 35.96
CA ASP A 620 0.44 11.62 37.38
C ASP A 620 -0.62 12.32 38.27
N ALA A 621 -0.66 11.98 39.56
CA ALA A 621 -1.63 12.57 40.50
C ALA A 621 -1.61 14.11 40.51
N ARG A 622 -0.43 14.73 40.33
CA ARG A 622 -0.29 16.19 40.24
C ARG A 622 -0.86 16.73 38.93
N GLY A 623 -0.66 16.03 37.82
CA GLY A 623 -1.21 16.32 36.50
C GLY A 623 -2.74 16.24 36.47
N VAL A 624 -3.32 15.21 37.09
CA VAL A 624 -4.78 15.07 37.23
C VAL A 624 -5.36 16.20 38.08
N LEU A 625 -4.77 16.50 39.23
CA LEU A 625 -5.22 17.61 40.08
C LEU A 625 -5.07 18.96 39.38
N ARG A 626 -3.94 19.21 38.70
CA ARG A 626 -3.67 20.47 37.98
C ARG A 626 -4.63 20.67 36.82
N SER A 627 -4.89 19.64 36.01
CA SER A 627 -5.86 19.71 34.91
C SER A 627 -7.29 19.93 35.42
N SER A 628 -7.67 19.23 36.50
CA SER A 628 -8.97 19.37 37.15
C SER A 628 -9.16 20.77 37.77
N LEU A 629 -8.12 21.36 38.38
CA LEU A 629 -8.17 22.69 38.99
C LEU A 629 -8.15 23.83 37.96
N ARG A 630 -7.45 23.67 36.84
CA ARG A 630 -7.41 24.67 35.77
C ARG A 630 -8.73 24.71 34.97
N HIS A 631 -9.45 23.59 34.93
CA HIS A 631 -10.65 23.42 34.10
C HIS A 631 -11.77 22.63 34.80
N PRO A 632 -12.18 23.01 36.02
CA PRO A 632 -13.07 22.20 36.89
C PRO A 632 -14.46 21.95 36.31
N VAL A 633 -14.85 22.73 35.30
CA VAL A 633 -16.20 22.73 34.72
C VAL A 633 -16.21 22.39 33.23
N VAL A 634 -15.07 21.99 32.63
CA VAL A 634 -14.98 21.85 31.16
C VAL A 634 -15.82 20.72 30.57
N PRO A 635 -15.89 19.51 31.14
CA PRO A 635 -16.82 18.49 30.66
C PRO A 635 -18.27 18.96 30.81
N LEU A 636 -18.61 19.56 31.96
CA LEU A 636 -19.95 20.08 32.30
C LEU A 636 -20.41 21.24 31.39
N LEU A 637 -19.48 22.09 30.94
CA LEU A 637 -19.79 23.26 30.11
C LEU A 637 -19.65 23.00 28.61
N GLY A 638 -19.09 21.87 28.16
CA GLY A 638 -18.93 21.58 26.72
C GLY A 638 -20.25 21.59 25.97
N SER A 639 -21.22 20.80 26.44
CA SER A 639 -22.58 20.77 25.88
C SER A 639 -23.29 22.11 26.01
N LEU A 640 -23.16 22.80 27.16
CA LEU A 640 -23.76 24.11 27.39
C LEU A 640 -23.21 25.18 26.44
N ARG A 641 -21.89 25.22 26.22
CA ARG A 641 -21.23 26.18 25.30
C ARG A 641 -21.63 25.93 23.85
N ILE A 642 -21.69 24.65 23.43
CA ILE A 642 -22.17 24.29 22.08
C ILE A 642 -23.62 24.72 21.90
N ARG A 643 -24.49 24.50 22.92
CA ARG A 643 -25.89 24.96 22.90
C ARG A 643 -26.01 26.48 22.88
N ILE A 644 -25.22 27.22 23.68
CA ILE A 644 -25.20 28.70 23.69
C ILE A 644 -24.76 29.24 22.33
N GLN A 645 -23.71 28.68 21.73
CA GLN A 645 -23.28 29.08 20.38
C GLN A 645 -24.32 28.73 19.32
N GLY A 646 -24.99 27.58 19.45
CA GLY A 646 -26.11 27.21 18.59
C GLY A 646 -27.27 28.20 18.67
N ILE A 647 -27.66 28.59 19.89
CA ILE A 647 -28.70 29.60 20.14
C ILE A 647 -28.26 30.97 19.59
N LYS A 648 -27.00 31.37 19.79
CA LYS A 648 -26.46 32.63 19.24
C LYS A 648 -26.49 32.65 17.71
N LEU A 649 -26.24 31.52 17.05
CA LEU A 649 -26.32 31.41 15.58
C LEU A 649 -27.78 31.43 15.11
N TRP A 650 -28.69 30.77 15.83
CA TRP A 650 -30.13 30.82 15.55
C TRP A 650 -30.70 32.23 15.68
N LEU A 651 -30.37 32.94 16.78
CA LEU A 651 -30.75 34.34 17.01
C LEU A 651 -30.18 35.30 15.95
N ARG A 652 -29.10 34.92 15.27
CA ARG A 652 -28.52 35.69 14.15
C ARG A 652 -29.09 35.33 12.78
N GLY A 653 -30.16 34.51 12.73
CA GLY A 653 -30.91 34.22 11.50
C GLY A 653 -30.44 32.98 10.72
N LEU A 654 -29.65 32.09 11.33
CA LEU A 654 -29.24 30.85 10.68
C LEU A 654 -30.42 29.85 10.61
N PRO A 655 -30.88 29.43 9.41
CA PRO A 655 -32.06 28.57 9.29
C PRO A 655 -31.78 27.17 9.82
N VAL A 656 -32.73 26.65 10.61
CA VAL A 656 -32.68 25.29 11.15
C VAL A 656 -33.06 24.31 10.04
N GLN A 657 -32.20 23.33 9.79
CA GLN A 657 -32.48 22.25 8.87
C GLN A 657 -33.40 21.21 9.53
N PRO A 658 -34.38 20.63 8.80
CA PRO A 658 -35.22 19.58 9.35
C PRO A 658 -34.38 18.36 9.74
N ARG A 659 -34.66 17.79 10.91
CA ARG A 659 -34.05 16.52 11.32
C ARG A 659 -34.60 15.40 10.43
N PRO A 660 -33.76 14.48 9.92
CA PRO A 660 -34.25 13.27 9.27
C PRO A 660 -35.18 12.52 10.24
N ARG A 661 -36.38 12.15 9.80
CA ARG A 661 -37.26 11.26 10.57
C ARG A 661 -36.52 9.93 10.74
N LYS A 662 -36.44 9.42 11.97
CA LYS A 662 -36.02 8.02 12.18
C LYS A 662 -37.16 7.17 11.64
N ASP A 663 -36.97 6.52 10.50
CA ASP A 663 -37.74 5.33 10.19
C ASP A 663 -37.40 4.30 11.28
N GLY A 664 -38.46 3.70 11.83
CA GLY A 664 -38.43 2.92 13.07
C GLY A 664 -37.58 1.67 13.01
#